data_AF-A0A7J2KCH3-F1
#
_entry.id   AF-A0A7J2KCH3-F1
#
_cell.length_a   1.000
_cell.length_b   1.000
_cell.length_c   1.000
_cell.angle_alpha   90.00
_cell.angle_beta   90.00
_cell.angle_gamma   90.00
#
_symmetry.space_group_name_H-M   'P 1'
#
loop_
_entity.id
_entity.type
_entity.pdbx_description
1 polymer ?
#
loop_
_entity_poly.entity_id
_entity_poly.type
_entity_poly.pdbx_seq_one_letter_code
_entity_poly.pdbx_strand_id
1 'polypeptide(L)'
;MLLKSLKFTKLFILFILLSTTLFTNVIGNPLKNTFIDTQYTSMQVVGGKIGEPGGYQYIKGWYTTTLLNYFNDKKMVAAWVRENVDGNKDGLYLIFMKFEDRDGSNDGDESITKIIREVTLWEDIISLDSMAVGEYNGKKYVLVTFTETEPDGDETDVWYALYDLDGNFIRKGAVASKEDVYEEYSRVAWIPSWNKFFVIWWNGSTHWVQGRSIDTSGNLENIIDITDTDYDNPMSYTEADQIQVVGGQNAFVVYRYKDSGGDIGLFARIVYSDGTVSSYITIYDTSFEEKIGVKSSYAIISDVGYFCVPFISGSYVGYTIVKESDRSVLRRTTYPGPGKHPYSIGLSDRFVLAWIDGNGYVKVGNIDSDWYIHIRTVSDDDNDANHPLVAYDSTNSKYILVWTGYDSSSDDNDDMNVRMALLSKNDPTSRPTVDTGYPVTLVDKSGVQKVHGLAVKDKDEYIIAYVDERGSGKENIIAYVEIPDYDEVDSIEMFFNPKPTSTDKDISDYIDRLKELIDSASTSVYVAVAFFRENNPGGEGTLSKALKDAYDKGRDVKIIIDNDTGNIDIYRYFTENNVPIINDTSAGENHIMHDKFVIIDDSILAVSTTNFIPEDYENNNNVAIIVKSKSLAYYYKQEFLQIWNNGNGKFGTDKTEDHSFISKIKYGDRIIIFEGYFS
;
A
#
# COMPACT_ATOMS: atom_id res chain seq x y z
N MET A 1 7.24 31.09 -53.58
CA MET A 1 7.33 31.07 -55.06
C MET A 1 6.54 29.86 -55.54
N LEU A 2 5.69 30.08 -56.54
CA LEU A 2 4.47 29.33 -56.89
C LEU A 2 4.65 27.94 -57.56
N LEU A 3 3.53 27.17 -57.50
CA LEU A 3 2.97 26.22 -58.52
C LEU A 3 3.69 24.85 -58.63
N LYS A 4 3.05 23.67 -58.70
CA LYS A 4 1.80 23.17 -59.34
C LYS A 4 1.50 21.75 -58.77
N SER A 5 0.28 21.38 -58.38
CA SER A 5 -0.76 20.65 -59.18
C SER A 5 -0.34 19.22 -59.61
N LEU A 6 -1.06 18.09 -59.45
CA LEU A 6 -2.49 17.83 -59.67
C LEU A 6 -2.84 16.35 -59.28
N LYS A 7 -3.94 16.15 -58.53
CA LYS A 7 -5.08 15.17 -58.64
C LYS A 7 -4.94 13.61 -58.72
N PHE A 8 -5.98 12.98 -58.10
CA PHE A 8 -6.65 11.66 -58.33
C PHE A 8 -5.98 10.40 -57.72
N THR A 9 -6.61 9.40 -57.04
CA THR A 9 -8.00 8.98 -56.72
C THR A 9 -7.99 7.97 -55.53
N LYS A 10 -9.13 7.79 -54.86
CA LYS A 10 -9.55 6.77 -53.86
C LYS A 10 -8.90 5.36 -53.95
N LEU A 11 -8.62 4.72 -52.80
CA LEU A 11 -9.39 3.58 -52.20
C LEU A 11 -8.52 2.71 -51.25
N PHE A 12 -8.86 2.72 -49.95
CA PHE A 12 -8.95 1.63 -48.95
C PHE A 12 -7.92 0.46 -48.86
N ILE A 13 -7.58 0.11 -47.60
CA ILE A 13 -7.11 -1.18 -47.01
C ILE A 13 -5.65 -1.24 -46.48
N LEU A 14 -5.53 -1.07 -45.15
CA LEU A 14 -4.96 -1.98 -44.13
C LEU A 14 -3.43 -2.13 -43.90
N PHE A 15 -3.06 -1.75 -42.66
CA PHE A 15 -2.08 -2.32 -41.70
C PHE A 15 -0.55 -2.09 -41.79
N ILE A 16 -0.04 -1.68 -40.61
CA ILE A 16 1.24 -1.99 -39.93
C ILE A 16 2.45 -1.05 -40.09
N LEU A 17 2.78 -0.43 -38.94
CA LEU A 17 4.08 -0.08 -38.35
C LEU A 17 5.25 0.36 -39.25
N LEU A 18 5.82 1.54 -38.99
CA LEU A 18 6.97 1.68 -38.08
C LEU A 18 7.36 3.16 -37.89
N SER A 19 7.68 3.47 -36.63
CA SER A 19 8.47 4.55 -36.04
C SER A 19 9.21 5.53 -36.98
N THR A 20 9.25 6.80 -36.57
CA THR A 20 10.51 7.46 -36.18
C THR A 20 10.25 8.71 -35.35
N THR A 21 10.54 8.55 -34.07
CA THR A 21 11.09 9.51 -33.10
C THR A 21 11.48 10.91 -33.60
N LEU A 22 11.01 11.93 -32.87
CA LEU A 22 11.78 13.12 -32.47
C LEU A 22 11.09 13.74 -31.25
N PHE A 23 11.44 13.27 -30.06
CA PHE A 23 11.21 13.98 -28.80
C PHE A 23 12.52 14.66 -28.41
N THR A 24 12.48 15.98 -28.27
CA THR A 24 13.53 16.76 -27.59
C THR A 24 12.93 17.39 -26.34
N ASN A 25 13.49 16.99 -25.19
CA ASN A 25 13.60 17.69 -23.91
C ASN A 25 12.49 18.67 -23.51
N VAL A 26 11.62 18.20 -22.61
CA VAL A 26 10.98 19.04 -21.59
C VAL A 26 11.23 18.37 -20.24
N ILE A 27 11.93 19.10 -19.36
CA ILE A 27 12.08 18.80 -17.94
C ILE A 27 10.70 18.95 -17.29
N GLY A 28 10.21 17.95 -16.55
CA GLY A 28 8.96 18.06 -15.80
C GLY A 28 8.45 16.76 -15.18
N ASN A 29 8.69 16.62 -13.86
CA ASN A 29 8.13 15.71 -12.85
C ASN A 29 8.16 14.17 -13.05
N PRO A 30 8.47 13.41 -11.97
CA PRO A 30 8.37 11.96 -11.97
C PRO A 30 6.89 11.53 -12.12
N LEU A 31 6.64 10.61 -13.05
CA LEU A 31 5.32 10.01 -13.25
C LEU A 31 4.86 9.29 -11.97
N LYS A 32 3.72 9.73 -11.43
CA LYS A 32 3.02 9.24 -10.22
C LYS A 32 1.72 8.48 -10.57
N ASN A 33 1.67 7.70 -11.64
CA ASN A 33 0.42 7.06 -12.06
C ASN A 33 0.45 5.54 -11.88
N THR A 34 -0.46 5.07 -11.03
CA THR A 34 -0.98 3.71 -10.92
C THR A 34 -1.93 3.42 -12.08
N PHE A 35 -1.89 2.23 -12.69
CA PHE A 35 -2.87 1.82 -13.70
C PHE A 35 -3.94 0.90 -13.10
N ILE A 36 -5.18 1.04 -13.55
CA ILE A 36 -6.29 0.17 -13.14
C ILE A 36 -6.52 -0.88 -14.24
N ASP A 37 -6.49 -2.15 -13.83
CA ASP A 37 -7.05 -3.27 -14.58
C ASP A 37 -8.52 -3.43 -14.15
N THR A 38 -9.46 -3.11 -15.04
CA THR A 38 -10.89 -3.02 -14.72
C THR A 38 -11.59 -4.36 -14.56
N GLN A 39 -10.87 -5.48 -14.72
CA GLN A 39 -11.42 -6.82 -14.50
C GLN A 39 -11.22 -7.31 -13.05
N TYR A 40 -10.42 -6.61 -12.25
CA TYR A 40 -10.04 -7.05 -10.90
C TYR A 40 -10.08 -5.87 -9.91
N THR A 41 -10.38 -6.15 -8.65
CA THR A 41 -10.20 -5.25 -7.49
C THR A 41 -8.70 -5.02 -7.19
N SER A 42 -7.84 -4.97 -8.20
CA SER A 42 -6.40 -4.77 -8.06
C SER A 42 -6.02 -3.30 -8.23
N MET A 43 -5.33 -2.72 -7.26
CA MET A 43 -4.67 -1.41 -7.34
C MET A 43 -3.20 -1.63 -7.71
N GLN A 44 -2.79 -1.24 -8.93
CA GLN A 44 -1.37 -1.32 -9.28
C GLN A 44 -0.60 -0.17 -8.64
N VAL A 45 0.01 -0.35 -7.48
CA VAL A 45 1.05 0.60 -7.06
C VAL A 45 2.21 0.48 -8.06
N VAL A 46 2.29 1.36 -9.06
CA VAL A 46 3.28 1.18 -10.13
C VAL A 46 4.65 1.59 -9.58
N GLY A 47 5.36 0.61 -9.02
CA GLY A 47 6.78 0.69 -8.77
C GLY A 47 7.50 0.48 -10.09
N GLY A 48 8.02 1.54 -10.71
CA GLY A 48 8.94 1.37 -11.83
C GLY A 48 10.21 0.65 -11.37
N LYS A 49 10.68 -0.30 -12.18
CA LYS A 49 11.98 -1.03 -12.10
C LYS A 49 12.41 -1.38 -10.66
N ILE A 50 12.18 -2.62 -10.25
CA ILE A 50 13.05 -3.30 -9.29
C ILE A 50 13.96 -4.18 -10.16
N GLY A 51 15.26 -3.91 -10.11
CA GLY A 51 16.21 -4.14 -11.20
C GLY A 51 16.49 -5.58 -11.66
N GLU A 52 17.10 -5.64 -12.85
CA GLU A 52 17.78 -6.81 -13.40
C GLU A 52 19.02 -7.17 -12.56
N PRO A 53 19.51 -8.43 -12.61
CA PRO A 53 20.44 -9.02 -11.64
C PRO A 53 21.84 -8.40 -11.71
N GLY A 54 22.00 -7.24 -11.06
CA GLY A 54 23.26 -6.68 -10.60
C GLY A 54 23.68 -7.20 -9.22
N GLY A 55 22.97 -8.19 -8.66
CA GLY A 55 23.31 -8.83 -7.38
C GLY A 55 22.61 -8.27 -6.14
N TYR A 56 21.83 -7.18 -6.25
CA TYR A 56 21.10 -6.58 -5.13
C TYR A 56 19.59 -6.73 -5.33
N GLN A 57 18.92 -7.44 -4.42
CA GLN A 57 17.46 -7.48 -4.30
C GLN A 57 17.00 -6.36 -3.37
N TYR A 58 16.21 -5.40 -3.85
CA TYR A 58 15.67 -4.27 -3.04
C TYR A 58 14.78 -4.73 -1.87
N ILE A 59 14.37 -6.00 -1.89
CA ILE A 59 13.81 -6.70 -0.74
C ILE A 59 14.89 -7.70 -0.31
N LYS A 60 15.77 -7.32 0.63
CA LYS A 60 16.76 -8.24 1.21
C LYS A 60 16.05 -9.19 2.19
N GLY A 61 15.75 -10.40 1.72
CA GLY A 61 15.17 -11.49 2.52
C GLY A 61 14.04 -12.18 1.79
N TRP A 62 13.71 -13.41 2.19
CA TRP A 62 12.66 -14.17 1.51
C TRP A 62 11.28 -13.51 1.70
N TYR A 63 11.08 -12.65 2.71
CA TYR A 63 9.88 -11.82 2.93
C TYR A 63 10.23 -10.63 3.84
N THR A 64 10.29 -9.41 3.30
CA THR A 64 10.21 -8.21 4.14
C THR A 64 8.76 -8.00 4.58
N THR A 65 8.53 -7.56 5.82
CA THR A 65 7.20 -7.08 6.23
C THR A 65 6.93 -5.74 5.52
N THR A 66 6.44 -5.81 4.28
CA THR A 66 6.11 -4.65 3.43
C THR A 66 4.66 -4.23 3.54
N LEU A 67 3.84 -4.97 4.27
CA LEU A 67 2.42 -4.73 4.46
C LEU A 67 2.01 -5.01 5.90
N LEU A 68 1.35 -4.04 6.53
CA LEU A 68 0.90 -4.06 7.92
C LEU A 68 -0.60 -3.78 8.00
N ASN A 69 -1.32 -4.53 8.84
CA ASN A 69 -2.74 -4.29 9.11
C ASN A 69 -2.99 -3.77 10.54
N TYR A 70 -4.05 -2.96 10.67
CA TYR A 70 -4.51 -2.34 11.91
C TYR A 70 -6.01 -2.60 12.09
N PHE A 71 -6.32 -3.79 12.59
CA PHE A 71 -7.67 -4.38 12.64
C PHE A 71 -8.75 -3.45 13.22
N ASN A 72 -8.43 -2.70 14.29
CA ASN A 72 -9.42 -1.85 14.96
C ASN A 72 -9.61 -0.48 14.30
N ASP A 73 -8.64 0.00 13.52
CA ASP A 73 -8.66 1.37 12.99
C ASP A 73 -9.10 1.43 11.53
N LYS A 74 -9.40 0.28 10.91
CA LYS A 74 -9.66 0.14 9.47
C LYS A 74 -8.52 0.72 8.63
N LYS A 75 -7.29 0.49 9.06
CA LYS A 75 -6.10 1.03 8.38
C LYS A 75 -5.18 -0.06 7.93
N MET A 76 -4.44 0.23 6.87
CA MET A 76 -3.36 -0.60 6.35
C MET A 76 -2.22 0.29 5.90
N VAL A 77 -0.98 -0.21 6.03
CA VAL A 77 0.21 0.52 5.61
C VAL A 77 1.07 -0.41 4.77
N ALA A 78 1.50 0.09 3.61
CA ALA A 78 2.44 -0.62 2.75
C ALA A 78 3.68 0.21 2.45
N ALA A 79 4.79 -0.46 2.16
CA ALA A 79 6.07 0.14 1.80
C ALA A 79 6.58 -0.44 0.48
N TRP A 80 7.19 0.41 -0.35
CA TRP A 80 7.84 -0.02 -1.59
C TRP A 80 8.99 0.91 -1.99
N VAL A 81 9.92 0.38 -2.78
CA VAL A 81 11.03 1.12 -3.38
C VAL A 81 10.77 1.31 -4.87
N ARG A 82 11.25 2.43 -5.42
CA ARG A 82 11.27 2.72 -6.86
C ARG A 82 12.69 3.11 -7.26
N GLU A 83 13.19 2.56 -8.34
CA GLU A 83 14.50 2.99 -8.87
C GLU A 83 14.41 4.24 -9.72
N ASN A 84 15.53 4.98 -9.79
CA ASN A 84 15.77 6.05 -10.77
C ASN A 84 14.61 7.05 -10.90
N VAL A 85 14.00 7.41 -9.77
CA VAL A 85 12.84 8.30 -9.70
C VAL A 85 13.22 9.73 -10.12
N ASP A 86 14.38 10.20 -9.67
CA ASP A 86 14.89 11.54 -9.95
C ASP A 86 16.28 11.45 -10.60
N GLY A 87 16.31 11.01 -11.86
CA GLY A 87 17.54 10.82 -12.62
C GLY A 87 18.26 9.53 -12.25
N ASN A 88 19.04 9.55 -11.17
CA ASN A 88 19.89 8.46 -10.69
C ASN A 88 19.65 8.11 -9.21
N LYS A 89 18.53 8.54 -8.65
CA LYS A 89 18.17 8.27 -7.25
C LYS A 89 17.01 7.29 -7.15
N ASP A 90 17.12 6.38 -6.21
CA ASP A 90 16.05 5.52 -5.77
C ASP A 90 15.18 6.20 -4.71
N GLY A 91 13.90 5.83 -4.65
CA GLY A 91 12.95 6.37 -3.68
C GLY A 91 12.24 5.29 -2.89
N LEU A 92 12.20 5.44 -1.57
CA LEU A 92 11.39 4.62 -0.66
C LEU A 92 10.11 5.37 -0.31
N TYR A 93 8.97 4.67 -0.37
CA TYR A 93 7.65 5.24 -0.14
C TYR A 93 6.85 4.41 0.87
N LEU A 94 5.98 5.09 1.61
CA LEU A 94 4.91 4.51 2.41
C LEU A 94 3.56 4.97 1.86
N ILE A 95 2.57 4.07 1.88
CA ILE A 95 1.17 4.40 1.66
C ILE A 95 0.38 4.04 2.91
N PHE A 96 -0.35 5.00 3.46
CA PHE A 96 -1.28 4.83 4.56
C PHE A 96 -2.69 4.81 3.98
N MET A 97 -3.41 3.72 4.19
CA MET A 97 -4.75 3.51 3.69
C MET A 97 -5.73 3.43 4.86
N LYS A 98 -6.90 4.03 4.68
CA LYS A 98 -8.01 3.96 5.63
C LYS A 98 -9.28 3.58 4.88
N PHE A 99 -9.89 2.46 5.26
CA PHE A 99 -11.13 1.94 4.68
C PHE A 99 -12.33 2.61 5.33
N GLU A 100 -13.27 3.07 4.51
CA GLU A 100 -14.34 3.97 4.95
C GLU A 100 -15.66 3.75 4.19
N ASP A 101 -16.73 3.61 4.99
CA ASP A 101 -18.14 3.86 4.64
C ASP A 101 -18.39 5.36 4.46
N ARG A 102 -18.66 5.80 3.22
CA ARG A 102 -18.86 7.22 2.86
C ARG A 102 -20.24 7.53 2.31
N ASP A 103 -21.02 6.55 1.89
CA ASP A 103 -22.40 6.73 1.47
C ASP A 103 -23.40 6.67 2.66
N GLY A 104 -22.94 6.20 3.83
CA GLY A 104 -23.68 6.15 5.08
C GLY A 104 -24.70 5.02 5.16
N SER A 105 -24.60 4.01 4.31
CA SER A 105 -25.42 2.79 4.31
C SER A 105 -25.18 1.90 5.54
N ASN A 106 -23.97 1.92 6.11
CA ASN A 106 -23.47 0.97 7.11
C ASN A 106 -23.52 -0.50 6.66
N ASP A 107 -23.39 -0.79 5.37
CA ASP A 107 -23.32 -2.16 4.81
C ASP A 107 -21.90 -2.67 4.57
N GLY A 108 -20.93 -1.76 4.48
CA GLY A 108 -19.51 -2.10 4.42
C GLY A 108 -18.69 -0.85 4.12
N ASP A 109 -17.37 -1.02 4.04
CA ASP A 109 -16.53 0.02 3.46
C ASP A 109 -16.60 -0.09 1.92
N GLU A 110 -16.80 1.02 1.21
CA GLU A 110 -16.84 1.11 -0.26
C GLU A 110 -15.72 1.98 -0.83
N SER A 111 -14.95 2.61 0.05
CA SER A 111 -13.88 3.53 -0.31
C SER A 111 -12.66 3.44 0.59
N ILE A 112 -11.55 3.98 0.10
CA ILE A 112 -10.27 4.07 0.81
C ILE A 112 -9.74 5.49 0.67
N THR A 113 -9.47 6.17 1.79
CA THR A 113 -8.56 7.32 1.82
C THR A 113 -7.12 6.80 1.77
N LYS A 114 -6.29 7.37 0.90
CA LYS A 114 -4.87 7.01 0.75
C LYS A 114 -3.96 8.22 0.92
N ILE A 115 -2.88 8.03 1.65
CA ILE A 115 -1.85 9.04 1.89
C ILE A 115 -0.51 8.46 1.51
N ILE A 116 0.18 9.07 0.54
CA ILE A 116 1.51 8.62 0.12
C ILE A 116 2.58 9.53 0.75
N ARG A 117 3.62 8.91 1.32
CA ARG A 117 4.78 9.59 1.90
C ARG A 117 6.05 9.10 1.24
N GLU A 118 6.82 10.03 0.70
CA GLU A 118 8.22 9.79 0.37
C GLU A 118 9.01 9.73 1.68
N VAL A 119 9.70 8.61 1.89
CA VAL A 119 10.55 8.38 3.07
C VAL A 119 11.95 8.92 2.85
N THR A 120 12.53 8.61 1.69
CA THR A 120 13.86 9.05 1.30
C THR A 120 14.03 8.98 -0.22
N LEU A 121 14.88 9.83 -0.77
CA LEU A 121 15.44 9.76 -2.12
C LEU A 121 16.97 9.71 -2.00
N TRP A 122 17.58 8.59 -2.38
CA TRP A 122 19.01 8.34 -2.20
C TRP A 122 19.66 7.76 -3.46
N GLU A 123 21.00 7.78 -3.55
CA GLU A 123 21.72 7.28 -4.74
C GLU A 123 21.41 5.80 -4.95
N ASP A 124 21.72 4.94 -3.98
CA ASP A 124 21.33 3.53 -4.02
C ASP A 124 20.62 3.12 -2.70
N ILE A 125 19.35 2.73 -2.82
CA ILE A 125 18.63 2.09 -1.70
C ILE A 125 18.84 0.59 -1.82
N ILE A 126 19.66 0.03 -0.93
CA ILE A 126 20.04 -1.38 -0.97
C ILE A 126 18.89 -2.31 -0.60
N SER A 127 18.09 -1.93 0.41
CA SER A 127 16.94 -2.74 0.79
C SER A 127 15.88 -2.01 1.61
N LEU A 128 14.61 -2.33 1.33
CA LEU A 128 13.53 -2.23 2.30
C LEU A 128 13.60 -3.45 3.23
N ASP A 129 13.92 -3.22 4.50
CA ASP A 129 14.33 -4.28 5.41
C ASP A 129 13.18 -4.83 6.26
N SER A 130 12.44 -3.97 6.96
CA SER A 130 11.40 -4.40 7.89
C SER A 130 10.46 -3.25 8.26
N MET A 131 9.22 -3.58 8.63
CA MET A 131 8.32 -2.64 9.29
C MET A 131 7.71 -3.24 10.55
N ALA A 132 7.41 -2.39 11.52
CA ALA A 132 6.67 -2.76 12.72
C ALA A 132 5.68 -1.68 13.15
N VAL A 133 4.70 -2.10 13.94
CA VAL A 133 3.67 -1.25 14.53
C VAL A 133 3.82 -1.24 16.03
N GLY A 134 3.77 -0.05 16.61
CA GLY A 134 3.70 0.15 18.05
C GLY A 134 2.48 0.95 18.47
N GLU A 135 1.99 0.68 19.68
CA GLU A 135 0.95 1.48 20.31
C GLU A 135 1.40 1.96 21.68
N TYR A 136 1.34 3.27 21.91
CA TYR A 136 1.65 3.88 23.19
C TYR A 136 0.65 4.99 23.52
N ASN A 137 0.07 4.94 24.71
CA ASN A 137 -0.96 5.88 25.17
C ASN A 137 -2.13 6.05 24.18
N GLY A 138 -2.54 4.95 23.51
CA GLY A 138 -3.62 4.95 22.52
C GLY A 138 -3.25 5.55 21.15
N LYS A 139 -2.02 6.04 20.96
CA LYS A 139 -1.50 6.46 19.66
C LYS A 139 -0.70 5.32 19.03
N LYS A 140 -0.90 5.11 17.73
CA LYS A 140 -0.22 4.09 16.94
C LYS A 140 0.85 4.69 16.06
N TYR A 141 1.94 3.95 15.92
CA TYR A 141 3.17 4.35 15.26
C TYR A 141 3.62 3.27 14.29
N VAL A 142 4.23 3.71 13.19
CA VAL A 142 4.79 2.84 12.17
C VAL A 142 6.26 3.16 12.03
N LEU A 143 7.11 2.16 12.23
CA LEU A 143 8.55 2.27 11.99
C LEU A 143 8.92 1.39 10.81
N VAL A 144 9.54 1.99 9.80
CA VAL A 144 10.18 1.29 8.68
C VAL A 144 11.69 1.38 8.82
N THR A 145 12.38 0.28 8.57
CA THR A 145 13.85 0.23 8.44
C THR A 145 14.25 -0.10 7.02
N PHE A 146 15.38 0.45 6.59
CA PHE A 146 15.94 0.27 5.26
C PHE A 146 17.45 0.43 5.29
N THR A 147 18.13 -0.16 4.31
CA THR A 147 19.58 -0.05 4.12
C THR A 147 19.86 0.81 2.89
N GLU A 148 20.79 1.76 2.99
CA GLU A 148 21.26 2.59 1.88
C GLU A 148 22.79 2.59 1.80
N THR A 149 23.37 2.91 0.65
CA THR A 149 24.84 3.05 0.51
C THR A 149 25.34 4.32 1.20
N GLU A 150 26.55 4.26 1.73
CA GLU A 150 27.27 5.47 2.16
C GLU A 150 27.51 6.43 0.97
N PRO A 151 27.70 7.75 1.20
CA PRO A 151 27.88 8.72 0.11
C PRO A 151 29.06 8.49 -0.84
N ASP A 152 30.05 7.68 -0.46
CA ASP A 152 31.15 7.26 -1.32
C ASP A 152 30.86 5.95 -2.09
N GLY A 153 29.80 5.23 -1.71
CA GLY A 153 29.29 4.03 -2.35
C GLY A 153 29.99 2.73 -1.95
N ASP A 154 30.90 2.76 -0.96
CA ASP A 154 31.73 1.61 -0.61
C ASP A 154 31.10 0.73 0.50
N GLU A 155 30.36 1.32 1.43
CA GLU A 155 29.70 0.66 2.56
C GLU A 155 28.18 0.93 2.65
N THR A 156 27.52 0.35 3.65
CA THR A 156 26.07 0.41 3.84
C THR A 156 25.66 0.79 5.25
N ASP A 157 24.64 1.64 5.35
CA ASP A 157 24.06 2.14 6.60
C ASP A 157 22.64 1.63 6.80
N VAL A 158 22.26 1.39 8.05
CA VAL A 158 20.86 1.09 8.41
C VAL A 158 20.17 2.34 8.89
N TRP A 159 19.04 2.67 8.26
CA TRP A 159 18.20 3.81 8.58
C TRP A 159 16.81 3.39 9.06
N TYR A 160 16.16 4.32 9.76
CA TYR A 160 14.74 4.20 10.09
C TYR A 160 13.97 5.48 9.75
N ALA A 161 12.68 5.32 9.50
CA ALA A 161 11.71 6.40 9.52
C ALA A 161 10.49 6.01 10.36
N LEU A 162 10.02 6.98 11.16
CA LEU A 162 8.93 6.85 12.11
C LEU A 162 7.81 7.81 11.72
N TYR A 163 6.61 7.25 11.61
CA TYR A 163 5.37 7.96 11.34
C TYR A 163 4.32 7.58 12.38
N ASP A 164 3.29 8.40 12.53
CA ASP A 164 2.06 7.90 13.13
C ASP A 164 1.18 7.20 12.09
N LEU A 165 0.14 6.53 12.57
CA LEU A 165 -0.77 5.76 11.74
C LEU A 165 -1.67 6.63 10.82
N ASP A 166 -1.62 7.95 10.93
CA ASP A 166 -2.27 8.89 10.01
C ASP A 166 -1.29 9.38 8.92
N GLY A 167 -0.08 8.83 8.88
CA GLY A 167 0.95 9.20 7.91
C GLY A 167 1.66 10.51 8.23
N ASN A 168 1.55 11.03 9.46
CA ASN A 168 2.32 12.20 9.86
C ASN A 168 3.74 11.79 10.20
N PHE A 169 4.71 12.48 9.59
CA PHE A 169 6.13 12.27 9.85
C PHE A 169 6.48 12.65 11.30
N ILE A 170 7.25 11.78 11.96
CA ILE A 170 7.78 12.04 13.31
C ILE A 170 9.29 12.23 13.24
N ARG A 171 10.02 11.25 12.69
CA ARG A 171 11.49 11.30 12.64
C ARG A 171 12.08 10.33 11.61
N LYS A 172 13.26 10.67 11.09
CA LYS A 172 14.14 9.78 10.31
C LYS A 172 15.56 9.90 10.86
N GLY A 173 16.32 8.83 10.85
CA GLY A 173 17.74 8.85 11.24
C GLY A 173 18.44 7.52 11.00
N ALA A 174 19.77 7.55 11.06
CA ALA A 174 20.58 6.33 11.03
C ALA A 174 20.39 5.55 12.34
N VAL A 175 20.00 4.29 12.23
CA VAL A 175 20.05 3.30 13.32
C VAL A 175 21.51 2.96 13.60
N ALA A 176 22.26 2.73 12.52
CA ALA A 176 23.65 2.34 12.51
C ALA A 176 24.31 2.96 11.26
N SER A 177 25.45 3.62 11.48
CA SER A 177 26.19 4.32 10.42
C SER A 177 27.67 4.49 10.78
N LYS A 178 28.32 3.39 11.15
CA LYS A 178 29.72 3.42 11.55
C LYS A 178 30.62 3.41 10.31
N GLU A 179 31.44 4.45 10.18
CA GLU A 179 32.45 4.61 9.11
C GLU A 179 33.26 3.33 8.86
N ASP A 180 33.44 2.98 7.57
CA ASP A 180 34.12 1.79 7.06
C ASP A 180 33.49 0.46 7.56
N VAL A 181 32.17 0.41 7.76
CA VAL A 181 31.47 -0.81 8.19
C VAL A 181 30.18 -1.06 7.41
N TYR A 182 30.08 -2.24 6.79
CA TYR A 182 28.81 -2.75 6.24
C TYR A 182 27.79 -3.03 7.36
N GLU A 183 26.69 -2.29 7.40
CA GLU A 183 25.58 -2.47 8.33
C GLU A 183 24.30 -2.79 7.56
N GLU A 184 23.74 -3.99 7.77
CA GLU A 184 22.68 -4.51 6.88
C GLU A 184 21.64 -5.40 7.60
N TYR A 185 20.63 -5.82 6.82
CA TYR A 185 19.65 -6.86 7.16
C TYR A 185 18.80 -6.53 8.37
N SER A 186 18.46 -5.25 8.54
CA SER A 186 17.80 -4.82 9.76
C SER A 186 16.43 -5.47 9.97
N ARG A 187 16.03 -5.67 11.22
CA ARG A 187 14.68 -6.16 11.58
C ARG A 187 14.16 -5.36 12.75
N VAL A 188 12.86 -5.03 12.72
CA VAL A 188 12.21 -4.28 13.78
C VAL A 188 11.04 -5.06 14.38
N ALA A 189 10.92 -5.01 15.71
CA ALA A 189 9.70 -5.38 16.42
C ALA A 189 9.31 -4.27 17.40
N TRP A 190 8.01 -4.17 17.69
CA TRP A 190 7.52 -3.42 18.85
C TRP A 190 7.57 -4.28 20.10
N ILE A 191 8.09 -3.73 21.20
CA ILE A 191 8.13 -4.40 22.50
C ILE A 191 7.15 -3.69 23.45
N PRO A 192 5.94 -4.25 23.67
CA PRO A 192 4.86 -3.58 24.41
C PRO A 192 5.24 -3.17 25.84
N SER A 193 5.99 -4.00 26.55
CA SER A 193 6.43 -3.72 27.92
C SER A 193 7.40 -2.54 28.01
N TRP A 194 8.11 -2.23 26.92
CA TRP A 194 9.09 -1.14 26.87
C TRP A 194 8.47 0.14 26.32
N ASN A 195 7.32 0.03 25.65
CA ASN A 195 6.73 1.08 24.83
C ASN A 195 7.71 1.63 23.78
N LYS A 196 8.50 0.73 23.17
CA LYS A 196 9.55 1.08 22.20
C LYS A 196 9.60 0.08 21.07
N PHE A 197 10.08 0.56 19.93
CA PHE A 197 10.60 -0.32 18.89
C PHE A 197 11.98 -0.82 19.30
N PHE A 198 12.32 -2.02 18.88
CA PHE A 198 13.67 -2.57 18.98
C PHE A 198 14.11 -2.98 17.57
N VAL A 199 15.19 -2.36 17.11
CA VAL A 199 15.79 -2.64 15.81
C VAL A 199 17.06 -3.43 16.04
N ILE A 200 17.22 -4.51 15.28
CA ILE A 200 18.46 -5.28 15.18
C ILE A 200 19.05 -5.17 13.78
N TRP A 201 20.36 -5.34 13.64
CA TRP A 201 21.06 -5.38 12.35
C TRP A 201 22.33 -6.22 12.47
N TRP A 202 22.89 -6.60 11.33
CA TRP A 202 24.21 -7.22 11.25
C TRP A 202 25.30 -6.15 11.11
N ASN A 203 26.37 -6.26 11.91
CA ASN A 203 27.50 -5.34 11.86
C ASN A 203 28.73 -6.05 11.25
N GLY A 204 29.22 -5.56 10.12
CA GLY A 204 30.31 -6.19 9.36
C GLY A 204 31.69 -6.12 10.02
N SER A 205 31.91 -5.21 10.96
CA SER A 205 33.19 -5.08 11.68
C SER A 205 33.34 -6.17 12.74
N THR A 206 32.29 -6.38 13.53
CA THR A 206 32.27 -7.38 14.61
C THR A 206 31.78 -8.75 14.15
N HIS A 207 31.08 -8.81 13.02
CA HIS A 207 30.31 -9.97 12.55
C HIS A 207 29.20 -10.41 13.53
N TRP A 208 28.74 -9.48 14.37
CA TRP A 208 27.71 -9.71 15.37
C TRP A 208 26.36 -9.12 14.97
N VAL A 209 25.30 -9.61 15.61
CA VAL A 209 24.01 -8.91 15.65
C VAL A 209 24.09 -7.86 16.74
N GLN A 210 23.80 -6.63 16.36
CA GLN A 210 23.63 -5.51 17.27
C GLN A 210 22.16 -5.10 17.29
N GLY A 211 21.76 -4.40 18.35
CA GLY A 211 20.42 -3.86 18.45
C GLY A 211 20.34 -2.61 19.30
N ARG A 212 19.29 -1.82 19.09
CA ARG A 212 18.99 -0.65 19.92
C ARG A 212 17.50 -0.34 19.90
N SER A 213 17.02 0.28 20.97
CA SER A 213 15.64 0.74 21.06
C SER A 213 15.44 2.11 20.43
N ILE A 214 14.23 2.32 19.90
CA ILE A 214 13.74 3.58 19.37
C ILE A 214 12.41 3.89 20.04
N ASP A 215 12.32 5.03 20.73
CA ASP A 215 11.08 5.45 21.38
C ASP A 215 10.07 6.04 20.37
N THR A 216 8.86 6.32 20.84
CA THR A 216 7.78 6.87 20.01
C THR A 216 8.00 8.33 19.58
N SER A 217 9.08 8.97 20.02
CA SER A 217 9.55 10.27 19.56
C SER A 217 10.72 10.14 18.57
N GLY A 218 11.19 8.93 18.28
CA GLY A 218 12.34 8.65 17.43
C GLY A 218 13.69 8.88 18.12
N ASN A 219 13.76 8.90 19.44
CA ASN A 219 15.05 8.93 20.12
C ASN A 219 15.66 7.54 20.14
N LEU A 220 16.93 7.48 19.78
CA LEU A 220 17.69 6.24 19.73
C LEU A 220 18.38 5.99 21.08
N GLU A 221 18.29 4.76 21.59
CA GLU A 221 19.00 4.34 22.81
C GLU A 221 20.38 3.75 22.48
N ASN A 222 21.13 3.33 23.50
CA ASN A 222 22.47 2.78 23.30
C ASN A 222 22.42 1.49 22.46
N ILE A 223 23.50 1.26 21.72
CA ILE A 223 23.73 0.01 20.98
C ILE A 223 24.05 -1.10 21.98
N ILE A 224 23.50 -2.28 21.71
CA ILE A 224 23.68 -3.51 22.49
C ILE A 224 24.27 -4.57 21.56
N ASP A 225 25.37 -5.19 21.97
CA ASP A 225 25.91 -6.38 21.31
C ASP A 225 25.12 -7.62 21.76
N ILE A 226 24.40 -8.25 20.83
CA ILE A 226 23.47 -9.35 21.16
C ILE A 226 24.17 -10.71 21.04
N THR A 227 25.02 -10.87 20.03
CA THR A 227 25.72 -12.12 19.75
C THR A 227 27.18 -12.10 20.15
N ASP A 228 27.61 -11.17 21.01
CA ASP A 228 28.93 -11.24 21.62
C ASP A 228 29.04 -12.58 22.37
N THR A 229 29.85 -13.47 21.81
CA THR A 229 30.07 -14.83 22.29
C THR A 229 31.56 -15.03 22.52
N ASP A 230 31.92 -15.83 23.53
CA ASP A 230 33.30 -16.30 23.77
C ASP A 230 33.90 -17.14 22.61
N TYR A 231 33.18 -17.29 21.50
CA TYR A 231 33.54 -18.08 20.33
C TYR A 231 33.94 -17.14 19.18
N ASP A 232 35.18 -17.27 18.70
CA ASP A 232 35.76 -16.49 17.58
C ASP A 232 35.12 -16.80 16.20
N ASN A 233 34.04 -17.57 16.13
CA ASN A 233 33.42 -17.96 14.86
C ASN A 233 32.43 -16.89 14.38
N PRO A 234 32.55 -16.43 13.12
CA PRO A 234 31.67 -15.39 12.58
C PRO A 234 30.28 -15.95 12.22
N MET A 235 29.27 -15.08 12.20
CA MET A 235 28.00 -15.40 11.55
C MET A 235 28.19 -15.59 10.04
N SER A 236 27.35 -16.44 9.44
CA SER A 236 27.20 -16.47 7.99
C SER A 236 26.48 -15.19 7.56
N TYR A 237 27.05 -14.41 6.63
CA TYR A 237 26.55 -13.07 6.32
C TYR A 237 26.01 -12.92 4.88
N THR A 238 26.05 -13.98 4.07
CA THR A 238 25.74 -13.89 2.63
C THR A 238 24.26 -14.01 2.28
N GLU A 239 23.34 -14.06 3.24
CA GLU A 239 21.90 -14.20 3.01
C GLU A 239 21.11 -13.26 3.94
N ALA A 240 19.88 -12.91 3.59
CA ALA A 240 19.06 -11.97 4.35
C ALA A 240 18.07 -12.62 5.33
N ASP A 241 18.06 -13.96 5.41
CA ASP A 241 17.31 -14.76 6.38
C ASP A 241 18.11 -15.04 7.66
N GLN A 242 19.19 -14.29 7.92
CA GLN A 242 20.15 -14.57 8.99
C GLN A 242 19.65 -14.16 10.38
N ILE A 243 18.76 -13.16 10.46
CA ILE A 243 18.28 -12.61 11.74
C ILE A 243 16.78 -12.32 11.73
N GLN A 244 16.15 -12.46 12.90
CA GLN A 244 14.78 -12.03 13.18
C GLN A 244 14.66 -11.48 14.59
N VAL A 245 13.71 -10.56 14.78
CA VAL A 245 13.30 -10.11 16.11
C VAL A 245 11.79 -10.31 16.27
N VAL A 246 11.38 -10.87 17.40
CA VAL A 246 9.98 -11.04 17.78
C VAL A 246 9.72 -10.28 19.08
N GLY A 247 8.66 -9.47 19.11
CA GLY A 247 8.26 -8.74 20.30
C GLY A 247 7.35 -9.56 21.22
N GLY A 248 7.82 -9.84 22.44
CA GLY A 248 7.04 -10.37 23.56
C GLY A 248 6.98 -9.39 24.73
N GLN A 249 7.06 -9.88 25.98
CA GLN A 249 7.40 -9.00 27.11
C GLN A 249 8.85 -8.49 27.02
N ASN A 250 9.67 -9.10 26.19
CA ASN A 250 11.04 -8.75 25.89
C ASN A 250 11.30 -8.95 24.39
N ALA A 251 12.44 -8.48 23.89
CA ALA A 251 12.82 -8.74 22.51
C ALA A 251 13.48 -10.12 22.40
N PHE A 252 12.96 -10.97 21.53
CA PHE A 252 13.52 -12.28 21.23
C PHE A 252 14.20 -12.25 19.86
N VAL A 253 15.53 -12.34 19.88
CA VAL A 253 16.38 -12.21 18.71
C VAL A 253 16.85 -13.59 18.29
N VAL A 254 16.47 -14.00 17.09
CA VAL A 254 16.85 -15.28 16.47
C VAL A 254 17.90 -15.00 15.42
N TYR A 255 18.97 -15.79 15.39
CA TYR A 255 20.07 -15.60 14.45
C TYR A 255 20.79 -16.91 14.12
N ARG A 256 21.38 -16.96 12.93
CA ARG A 256 22.21 -18.09 12.47
C ARG A 256 23.65 -17.90 12.92
N TYR A 257 24.29 -18.96 13.38
CA TYR A 257 25.65 -18.88 13.92
C TYR A 257 26.45 -20.13 13.60
N LYS A 258 27.74 -19.95 13.28
CA LYS A 258 28.64 -21.05 12.97
C LYS A 258 29.17 -21.68 14.26
N ASP A 259 28.76 -22.90 14.53
CA ASP A 259 29.12 -23.62 15.74
C ASP A 259 30.61 -24.04 15.75
N SER A 260 31.06 -24.69 16.84
CA SER A 260 32.44 -25.18 16.94
C SER A 260 32.79 -26.32 15.96
N GLY A 261 31.79 -27.04 15.45
CA GLY A 261 31.94 -28.05 14.39
C GLY A 261 32.14 -27.43 13.01
N GLY A 262 31.79 -26.16 12.85
CA GLY A 262 31.86 -25.41 11.60
C GLY A 262 30.57 -25.46 10.78
N ASP A 263 29.51 -26.05 11.33
CA ASP A 263 28.17 -26.09 10.74
C ASP A 263 27.36 -24.88 11.21
N ILE A 264 26.37 -24.44 10.41
CA ILE A 264 25.56 -23.27 10.75
C ILE A 264 24.30 -23.74 11.48
N GLY A 265 24.22 -23.44 12.77
CA GLY A 265 23.06 -23.67 13.62
C GLY A 265 22.18 -22.44 13.79
N LEU A 266 21.01 -22.64 14.39
CA LEU A 266 20.03 -21.60 14.71
C LEU A 266 19.95 -21.37 16.22
N PHE A 267 20.17 -20.13 16.63
CA PHE A 267 20.24 -19.72 18.04
C PHE A 267 19.35 -18.51 18.30
N ALA A 268 19.13 -18.23 19.58
CA ALA A 268 18.42 -17.04 20.01
C ALA A 268 18.95 -16.44 21.31
N ARG A 269 18.55 -15.20 21.55
CA ARG A 269 18.73 -14.42 22.77
C ARG A 269 17.45 -13.71 23.15
N ILE A 270 17.26 -13.50 24.46
CA ILE A 270 16.32 -12.51 24.97
C ILE A 270 17.12 -11.26 25.35
N VAL A 271 16.73 -10.11 24.81
CA VAL A 271 17.21 -8.79 25.25
C VAL A 271 16.16 -8.23 26.20
N TYR A 272 16.58 -7.74 27.35
CA TYR A 272 15.71 -7.17 28.39
C TYR A 272 15.67 -5.64 28.32
N SER A 273 14.69 -5.04 28.99
CA SER A 273 14.45 -3.58 28.97
C SER A 273 15.62 -2.73 29.50
N ASP A 274 16.50 -3.34 30.29
CA ASP A 274 17.70 -2.69 30.85
C ASP A 274 18.94 -2.81 29.95
N GLY A 275 18.77 -3.42 28.77
CA GLY A 275 19.85 -3.67 27.80
C GLY A 275 20.66 -4.93 28.08
N THR A 276 20.35 -5.70 29.12
CA THR A 276 21.02 -6.98 29.37
C THR A 276 20.56 -8.03 28.36
N VAL A 277 21.44 -8.98 28.05
CA VAL A 277 21.21 -10.04 27.08
C VAL A 277 21.32 -11.39 27.77
N SER A 278 20.40 -12.30 27.48
CA SER A 278 20.38 -13.64 28.07
C SER A 278 21.58 -14.50 27.64
N SER A 279 21.78 -15.65 28.29
CA SER A 279 22.57 -16.73 27.68
C SER A 279 21.93 -17.25 26.40
N TYR A 280 22.70 -17.98 25.57
CA TYR A 280 22.17 -18.55 24.33
C TYR A 280 21.08 -19.59 24.55
N ILE A 281 20.13 -19.59 23.61
CA ILE A 281 19.09 -20.60 23.48
C ILE A 281 19.32 -21.27 22.13
N THR A 282 19.63 -22.56 22.13
CA THR A 282 19.70 -23.33 20.89
C THR A 282 18.28 -23.52 20.36
N ILE A 283 17.98 -23.01 19.17
CA ILE A 283 16.70 -23.24 18.51
C ILE A 283 16.70 -24.59 17.83
N TYR A 284 17.69 -24.81 16.97
CA TYR A 284 17.96 -26.06 16.28
C TYR A 284 19.40 -26.04 15.80
N ASP A 285 20.12 -27.14 15.95
CA ASP A 285 21.55 -27.20 15.63
C ASP A 285 21.90 -28.67 15.33
N THR A 286 22.21 -28.96 14.08
CA THR A 286 22.60 -30.30 13.63
C THR A 286 23.78 -30.23 12.67
N SER A 287 24.19 -31.37 12.11
CA SER A 287 25.24 -31.41 11.08
C SER A 287 24.77 -30.90 9.70
N PHE A 288 23.60 -30.27 9.64
CA PHE A 288 23.06 -29.64 8.42
C PHE A 288 23.04 -28.14 8.64
N GLU A 289 23.15 -27.37 7.57
CA GLU A 289 22.96 -25.92 7.65
C GLU A 289 21.48 -25.59 7.94
N GLU A 290 21.26 -24.86 9.02
CA GLU A 290 19.95 -24.38 9.42
C GLU A 290 19.63 -22.98 8.86
N LYS A 291 18.38 -22.82 8.41
CA LYS A 291 17.80 -21.54 7.96
C LYS A 291 16.62 -21.14 8.84
N ILE A 292 16.44 -19.84 9.03
CA ILE A 292 15.29 -19.31 9.77
C ILE A 292 14.05 -19.46 8.90
N GLY A 293 12.93 -19.83 9.50
CA GLY A 293 11.63 -19.76 8.83
C GLY A 293 11.27 -18.32 8.48
N VAL A 294 10.29 -18.15 7.59
CA VAL A 294 9.89 -16.84 7.07
C VAL A 294 9.51 -15.86 8.17
N LYS A 295 8.72 -16.32 9.14
CA LYS A 295 8.21 -15.48 10.22
C LYS A 295 8.05 -16.28 11.50
N SER A 296 8.78 -15.85 12.52
CA SER A 296 8.57 -16.27 13.90
C SER A 296 7.44 -15.47 14.56
N SER A 297 6.82 -16.04 15.58
CA SER A 297 5.65 -15.45 16.24
C SER A 297 5.70 -15.54 17.76
N TYR A 298 4.92 -14.69 18.41
CA TYR A 298 4.74 -14.67 19.86
C TYR A 298 3.26 -14.84 20.19
N ALA A 299 2.97 -15.59 21.25
CA ALA A 299 1.61 -15.79 21.75
C ALA A 299 1.61 -15.82 23.27
N ILE A 300 0.54 -15.29 23.86
CA ILE A 300 0.23 -15.48 25.28
C ILE A 300 -0.83 -16.58 25.35
N ILE A 301 -0.46 -17.74 25.88
CA ILE A 301 -1.34 -18.90 26.02
C ILE A 301 -1.45 -19.21 27.51
N SER A 302 -2.67 -19.15 28.06
CA SER A 302 -2.91 -19.31 29.50
C SER A 302 -2.03 -18.38 30.37
N ASP A 303 -2.01 -17.09 30.01
CA ASP A 303 -1.24 -16.02 30.68
C ASP A 303 0.29 -16.17 30.67
N VAL A 304 0.83 -17.09 29.86
CA VAL A 304 2.27 -17.30 29.70
C VAL A 304 2.69 -16.96 28.26
N GLY A 305 3.79 -16.21 28.14
CA GLY A 305 4.39 -15.84 26.86
C GLY A 305 5.25 -16.94 26.27
N TYR A 306 5.05 -17.22 24.97
CA TYR A 306 5.80 -18.21 24.20
C TYR A 306 6.22 -17.62 22.85
N PHE A 307 7.39 -18.04 22.38
CA PHE A 307 7.85 -17.81 21.02
C PHE A 307 7.76 -19.10 20.21
N CYS A 308 7.30 -19.01 18.97
CA CYS A 308 7.35 -20.07 17.97
C CYS A 308 8.32 -19.66 16.87
N VAL A 309 9.38 -20.45 16.71
CA VAL A 309 10.42 -20.24 15.70
C VAL A 309 10.34 -21.38 14.67
N PRO A 310 9.70 -21.16 13.52
CA PRO A 310 9.84 -22.09 12.40
C PRO A 310 11.27 -22.04 11.85
N PHE A 311 11.74 -23.16 11.32
CA PHE A 311 13.07 -23.28 10.72
C PHE A 311 13.10 -24.32 9.60
N ILE A 312 14.16 -24.29 8.81
CA ILE A 312 14.48 -25.32 7.81
C ILE A 312 15.83 -25.94 8.17
N SER A 313 15.91 -27.26 8.25
CA SER A 313 17.17 -28.01 8.39
C SER A 313 17.30 -28.98 7.23
N GLY A 314 18.27 -28.73 6.34
CA GLY A 314 18.32 -29.37 5.02
C GLY A 314 17.06 -29.06 4.20
N SER A 315 16.22 -30.07 3.95
CA SER A 315 14.93 -29.92 3.25
C SER A 315 13.72 -30.07 4.17
N TYR A 316 13.91 -30.07 5.49
CA TYR A 316 12.86 -30.33 6.48
C TYR A 316 12.40 -29.05 7.16
N VAL A 317 11.10 -28.80 7.12
CA VAL A 317 10.44 -27.78 7.93
C VAL A 317 10.25 -28.30 9.34
N GLY A 318 10.69 -27.49 10.31
CA GLY A 318 10.52 -27.72 11.73
C GLY A 318 10.06 -26.48 12.47
N TYR A 319 9.82 -26.63 13.76
CA TYR A 319 9.57 -25.51 14.66
C TYR A 319 10.07 -25.79 16.07
N THR A 320 10.40 -24.70 16.77
CA THR A 320 10.81 -24.70 18.17
C THR A 320 9.90 -23.78 18.97
N ILE A 321 9.43 -24.27 20.12
CA ILE A 321 8.67 -23.48 21.09
C ILE A 321 9.56 -23.14 22.28
N VAL A 322 9.70 -21.84 22.54
CA VAL A 322 10.48 -21.31 23.66
C VAL A 322 9.55 -20.56 24.60
N LYS A 323 9.59 -20.91 25.88
CA LYS A 323 8.87 -20.19 26.92
C LYS A 323 9.67 -18.95 27.34
N GLU A 324 9.04 -17.77 27.28
CA GLU A 324 9.74 -16.51 27.51
C GLU A 324 10.30 -16.40 28.95
N SER A 325 9.50 -16.77 29.96
CA SER A 325 9.80 -16.49 31.36
C SER A 325 11.07 -17.15 31.90
N ASP A 326 11.41 -18.33 31.39
CA ASP A 326 12.53 -19.15 31.88
C ASP A 326 13.44 -19.66 30.75
N ARG A 327 13.16 -19.30 29.49
CA ARG A 327 13.91 -19.69 28.29
C ARG A 327 13.88 -21.19 28.00
N SER A 328 12.98 -21.94 28.63
CA SER A 328 12.87 -23.38 28.38
C SER A 328 12.39 -23.66 26.96
N VAL A 329 13.09 -24.59 26.29
CA VAL A 329 12.66 -25.14 25.00
C VAL A 329 11.68 -26.26 25.28
N LEU A 330 10.39 -26.01 25.01
CA LEU A 330 9.31 -26.95 25.30
C LEU A 330 9.09 -27.95 24.17
N ARG A 331 9.41 -27.55 22.94
CA ARG A 331 9.33 -28.37 21.74
C ARG A 331 10.44 -27.99 20.79
N ARG A 332 11.06 -28.98 20.17
CA ARG A 332 12.00 -28.85 19.05
C ARG A 332 11.78 -30.04 18.13
N THR A 333 11.41 -29.80 16.87
CA THR A 333 11.06 -30.91 15.98
C THR A 333 11.22 -30.54 14.51
N THR A 334 11.64 -31.51 13.68
CA THR A 334 11.62 -31.46 12.21
C THR A 334 10.33 -32.04 11.61
N TYR A 335 9.33 -32.32 12.46
CA TYR A 335 7.96 -32.51 12.03
C TYR A 335 7.34 -31.10 11.86
N PRO A 336 6.66 -30.78 10.75
CA PRO A 336 5.85 -31.66 9.90
C PRO A 336 6.59 -32.50 8.84
N GLY A 337 7.86 -32.23 8.55
CA GLY A 337 8.66 -33.02 7.61
C GLY A 337 9.21 -32.20 6.44
N PRO A 338 9.45 -32.82 5.27
CA PRO A 338 10.00 -32.14 4.09
C PRO A 338 9.17 -30.92 3.67
N GLY A 339 9.82 -29.81 3.31
CA GLY A 339 9.15 -28.60 2.85
C GLY A 339 10.03 -27.35 2.78
N LYS A 340 9.39 -26.21 2.48
CA LYS A 340 9.99 -24.86 2.38
C LYS A 340 9.04 -23.78 2.92
N HIS A 341 9.58 -22.58 3.12
CA HIS A 341 8.84 -21.34 3.45
C HIS A 341 7.91 -21.39 4.67
N PRO A 342 8.36 -21.83 5.86
CA PRO A 342 7.46 -21.91 7.01
C PRO A 342 7.19 -20.52 7.61
N TYR A 343 5.91 -20.16 7.70
CA TYR A 343 5.38 -18.88 8.19
C TYR A 343 4.49 -19.12 9.41
N SER A 344 4.80 -18.50 10.55
CA SER A 344 4.01 -18.66 11.78
C SER A 344 3.30 -17.38 12.23
N ILE A 345 2.12 -17.56 12.82
CA ILE A 345 1.39 -16.53 13.57
C ILE A 345 1.00 -17.07 14.95
N GLY A 346 0.94 -16.19 15.94
CA GLY A 346 0.50 -16.49 17.30
C GLY A 346 -0.92 -15.99 17.53
N LEU A 347 -1.74 -16.82 18.19
CA LEU A 347 -3.10 -16.48 18.63
C LEU A 347 -3.18 -16.60 20.16
N SER A 348 -4.31 -16.22 20.75
CA SER A 348 -4.49 -16.27 22.21
C SER A 348 -4.55 -17.69 22.80
N ASP A 349 -4.70 -18.73 21.97
CA ASP A 349 -4.88 -20.12 22.40
C ASP A 349 -3.94 -21.13 21.72
N ARG A 350 -3.15 -20.70 20.72
CA ARG A 350 -2.32 -21.59 19.88
C ARG A 350 -1.32 -20.81 19.03
N PHE A 351 -0.43 -21.54 18.35
CA PHE A 351 0.23 -21.03 17.15
C PHE A 351 -0.39 -21.63 15.89
N VAL A 352 -0.20 -20.96 14.76
CA VAL A 352 -0.56 -21.46 13.43
C VAL A 352 0.69 -21.44 12.58
N LEU A 353 0.94 -22.54 11.87
CA LEU A 353 2.06 -22.68 10.95
C LEU A 353 1.53 -22.96 9.55
N ALA A 354 1.93 -22.14 8.57
CA ALA A 354 1.74 -22.40 7.15
C ALA A 354 3.10 -22.70 6.49
N TRP A 355 3.13 -23.63 5.55
CA TRP A 355 4.36 -23.98 4.81
C TRP A 355 4.00 -24.70 3.51
N ILE A 356 5.00 -24.87 2.65
CA ILE A 356 4.90 -25.72 1.46
C ILE A 356 5.57 -27.06 1.76
N ASP A 357 4.89 -28.18 1.57
CA ASP A 357 5.48 -29.51 1.81
C ASP A 357 6.46 -29.92 0.69
N GLY A 358 7.14 -31.06 0.88
CA GLY A 358 8.13 -31.57 -0.07
C GLY A 358 7.58 -31.98 -1.44
N ASN A 359 6.26 -32.04 -1.62
CA ASN A 359 5.60 -32.26 -2.93
C ASN A 359 5.14 -30.93 -3.56
N GLY A 360 5.45 -29.79 -2.95
CA GLY A 360 5.00 -28.47 -3.40
C GLY A 360 3.62 -28.07 -2.89
N TYR A 361 2.97 -28.87 -2.03
CA TYR A 361 1.60 -28.61 -1.60
C TYR A 361 1.50 -27.65 -0.42
N VAL A 362 0.50 -26.77 -0.46
CA VAL A 362 0.24 -25.80 0.60
C VAL A 362 -0.34 -26.51 1.83
N LYS A 363 0.28 -26.30 2.98
CA LYS A 363 -0.16 -26.81 4.28
C LYS A 363 -0.41 -25.69 5.27
N VAL A 364 -1.33 -25.94 6.19
CA VAL A 364 -1.54 -25.13 7.39
C VAL A 364 -1.88 -26.03 8.57
N GLY A 365 -1.40 -25.69 9.76
CA GLY A 365 -1.65 -26.47 10.97
C GLY A 365 -1.77 -25.64 12.23
N ASN A 366 -2.66 -26.08 13.12
CA ASN A 366 -2.76 -25.56 14.48
C ASN A 366 -1.71 -26.24 15.36
N ILE A 367 -0.85 -25.49 16.03
CA ILE A 367 0.03 -25.98 17.08
C ILE A 367 -0.66 -25.73 18.42
N ASP A 368 -1.14 -26.79 19.05
CA ASP A 368 -1.86 -26.71 20.32
C ASP A 368 -0.97 -26.37 21.52
N SER A 369 -1.56 -26.28 22.71
CA SER A 369 -0.87 -25.97 23.96
C SER A 369 0.06 -27.09 24.45
N ASP A 370 -0.06 -28.30 23.91
CA ASP A 370 0.87 -29.41 24.13
C ASP A 370 1.99 -29.43 23.06
N TRP A 371 2.03 -28.41 22.20
CA TRP A 371 3.01 -28.19 21.15
C TRP A 371 3.01 -29.27 20.06
N TYR A 372 1.83 -29.86 19.81
CA TYR A 372 1.59 -30.75 18.69
C TYR A 372 0.87 -30.02 17.56
N ILE A 373 1.30 -30.28 16.32
CA ILE A 373 0.73 -29.66 15.13
C ILE A 373 -0.35 -30.55 14.49
N HIS A 374 -1.51 -29.96 14.22
CA HIS A 374 -2.69 -30.59 13.59
C HIS A 374 -2.86 -30.07 12.16
N ILE A 375 -2.38 -30.85 11.20
CA ILE A 375 -2.12 -30.41 9.82
C ILE A 375 -3.31 -30.61 8.88
N ARG A 376 -3.55 -29.65 8.00
CA ARG A 376 -4.44 -29.71 6.84
C ARG A 376 -3.65 -29.44 5.56
N THR A 377 -3.83 -30.29 4.54
CA THR A 377 -3.50 -29.94 3.13
C THR A 377 -4.57 -29.01 2.60
N VAL A 378 -4.17 -27.87 2.04
CA VAL A 378 -5.09 -26.84 1.53
C VAL A 378 -5.30 -26.97 0.02
N SER A 379 -4.21 -27.16 -0.72
CA SER A 379 -4.19 -27.39 -2.16
C SER A 379 -3.24 -28.55 -2.44
N ASP A 380 -3.70 -29.56 -3.17
CA ASP A 380 -2.92 -30.65 -3.74
C ASP A 380 -2.80 -30.57 -5.27
N ASP A 381 -3.35 -29.52 -5.88
CA ASP A 381 -3.26 -29.22 -7.31
C ASP A 381 -2.08 -28.29 -7.64
N ASP A 382 -1.56 -27.53 -6.66
CA ASP A 382 -0.35 -26.71 -6.81
C ASP A 382 0.89 -27.52 -6.43
N ASN A 383 1.51 -28.22 -7.38
CA ASN A 383 2.71 -29.04 -7.13
C ASN A 383 4.04 -28.25 -7.09
N ASP A 384 3.99 -26.91 -7.20
CA ASP A 384 5.12 -26.02 -6.93
C ASP A 384 4.65 -24.69 -6.30
N ALA A 385 3.80 -24.79 -5.28
CA ALA A 385 3.42 -23.61 -4.53
C ALA A 385 4.63 -22.98 -3.81
N ASN A 386 4.55 -21.68 -3.61
CA ASN A 386 5.57 -20.86 -2.97
C ASN A 386 4.90 -19.77 -2.13
N HIS A 387 5.63 -19.22 -1.17
CA HIS A 387 5.22 -18.01 -0.47
C HIS A 387 3.88 -18.08 0.30
N PRO A 388 3.66 -19.09 1.17
CA PRO A 388 2.46 -19.16 1.98
C PRO A 388 2.49 -18.09 3.08
N LEU A 389 1.52 -17.17 3.06
CA LEU A 389 1.29 -16.19 4.12
C LEU A 389 -0.06 -16.49 4.77
N VAL A 390 -0.09 -16.58 6.09
CA VAL A 390 -1.32 -16.79 6.87
C VAL A 390 -1.60 -15.60 7.79
N ALA A 391 -2.85 -15.15 7.82
CA ALA A 391 -3.36 -14.18 8.77
C ALA A 391 -4.64 -14.71 9.44
N TYR A 392 -5.01 -14.10 10.56
CA TYR A 392 -6.21 -14.44 11.33
C TYR A 392 -7.22 -13.31 11.28
N ASP A 393 -8.39 -13.61 10.76
CA ASP A 393 -9.59 -12.81 10.90
C ASP A 393 -10.24 -13.14 12.25
N SER A 394 -10.07 -12.23 13.21
CA SER A 394 -10.64 -12.38 14.55
C SER A 394 -12.16 -12.17 14.59
N THR A 395 -12.73 -11.45 13.62
CA THR A 395 -14.16 -11.13 13.54
C THR A 395 -14.95 -12.38 13.15
N ASN A 396 -14.51 -13.09 12.12
CA ASN A 396 -15.20 -14.29 11.63
C ASN A 396 -14.55 -15.61 12.11
N SER A 397 -13.48 -15.52 12.90
CA SER A 397 -12.71 -16.68 13.37
C SER A 397 -12.17 -17.55 12.21
N LYS A 398 -11.60 -16.91 11.19
CA LYS A 398 -11.09 -17.54 9.98
C LYS A 398 -9.59 -17.35 9.83
N TYR A 399 -8.94 -18.33 9.22
CA TYR A 399 -7.62 -18.14 8.63
C TYR A 399 -7.79 -17.73 7.18
N ILE A 400 -7.04 -16.70 6.80
CA ILE A 400 -6.85 -16.32 5.40
C ILE A 400 -5.43 -16.74 5.04
N LEU A 401 -5.34 -17.67 4.09
CA LEU A 401 -4.08 -18.19 3.59
C LEU A 401 -3.95 -17.76 2.13
N VAL A 402 -2.83 -17.14 1.79
CA VAL A 402 -2.49 -16.76 0.41
C VAL A 402 -1.14 -17.34 0.03
N TRP A 403 -0.95 -17.67 -1.24
CA TRP A 403 0.31 -18.19 -1.77
C TRP A 403 0.45 -17.89 -3.26
N THR A 404 1.67 -18.05 -3.75
CA THR A 404 1.98 -18.12 -5.17
C THR A 404 1.83 -19.55 -5.63
N GLY A 405 0.91 -19.83 -6.55
CA GLY A 405 0.61 -21.17 -7.05
C GLY A 405 0.86 -21.30 -8.54
N TYR A 406 1.35 -22.45 -8.96
CA TYR A 406 1.61 -22.77 -10.35
C TYR A 406 0.31 -22.84 -11.16
N ASP A 407 0.28 -22.28 -12.36
CA ASP A 407 -0.86 -22.43 -13.27
C ASP A 407 -0.61 -23.54 -14.29
N SER A 408 -1.06 -24.76 -13.96
CA SER A 408 -0.95 -25.92 -14.85
C SER A 408 -1.81 -25.81 -16.12
N SER A 409 -2.65 -24.78 -16.24
CA SER A 409 -3.52 -24.55 -17.42
C SER A 409 -2.95 -23.54 -18.41
N SER A 410 -1.85 -22.86 -18.06
CA SER A 410 -1.16 -21.94 -18.96
C SER A 410 -0.34 -22.68 -20.01
N ASP A 411 -0.24 -22.08 -21.21
CA ASP A 411 0.68 -22.51 -22.27
C ASP A 411 2.15 -22.15 -21.96
N ASP A 412 2.38 -21.32 -20.94
CA ASP A 412 3.71 -20.96 -20.41
C ASP A 412 4.01 -21.76 -19.15
N ASN A 413 5.09 -22.56 -19.18
CA ASN A 413 5.41 -23.52 -18.11
C ASN A 413 5.91 -22.86 -16.82
N ASP A 414 6.05 -21.53 -16.78
CA ASP A 414 6.53 -20.78 -15.63
C ASP A 414 5.46 -19.85 -15.04
N ASP A 415 4.21 -19.87 -15.53
CA ASP A 415 3.15 -19.00 -15.03
C ASP A 415 2.77 -19.33 -13.58
N MET A 416 2.78 -18.31 -12.72
CA MET A 416 2.40 -18.42 -11.32
C MET A 416 1.40 -17.34 -10.93
N ASN A 417 0.33 -17.74 -10.26
CA ASN A 417 -0.80 -16.89 -9.90
C ASN A 417 -0.89 -16.66 -8.38
N VAL A 418 -1.59 -15.59 -7.97
CA VAL A 418 -1.92 -15.37 -6.56
C VAL A 418 -3.17 -16.16 -6.21
N ARG A 419 -3.06 -17.08 -5.25
CA ARG A 419 -4.14 -17.94 -4.80
C ARG A 419 -4.48 -17.69 -3.34
N MET A 420 -5.71 -18.03 -2.96
CA MET A 420 -6.24 -17.83 -1.62
C MET A 420 -7.11 -18.99 -1.15
N ALA A 421 -7.12 -19.25 0.16
CA ALA A 421 -8.07 -20.10 0.83
C ALA A 421 -8.56 -19.47 2.14
N LEU A 422 -9.87 -19.57 2.39
CA LEU A 422 -10.43 -19.37 3.72
C LEU A 422 -10.50 -20.70 4.46
N LEU A 423 -10.10 -20.69 5.73
CA LEU A 423 -10.18 -21.85 6.58
C LEU A 423 -10.84 -21.54 7.92
N SER A 424 -11.72 -22.44 8.34
CA SER A 424 -12.24 -22.48 9.70
C SER A 424 -11.15 -22.93 10.67
N LYS A 425 -10.91 -22.13 11.73
CA LYS A 425 -9.80 -22.37 12.67
C LYS A 425 -9.92 -23.66 13.49
N ASN A 426 -11.14 -24.08 13.81
CA ASN A 426 -11.49 -25.22 14.67
C ASN A 426 -10.83 -25.20 16.08
N ASP A 427 -11.05 -26.27 16.85
CA ASP A 427 -10.27 -26.73 18.02
C ASP A 427 -8.75 -26.46 17.91
N PRO A 428 -7.96 -25.99 18.91
CA PRO A 428 -6.50 -26.06 18.79
C PRO A 428 -6.00 -27.47 18.48
N THR A 429 -6.65 -28.48 19.06
CA THR A 429 -6.33 -29.90 18.89
C THR A 429 -6.96 -30.52 17.64
N SER A 430 -7.57 -29.70 16.78
CA SER A 430 -8.26 -30.12 15.57
C SER A 430 -7.58 -29.50 14.35
N ARG A 431 -7.62 -30.22 13.22
CA ARG A 431 -7.10 -29.70 11.94
C ARG A 431 -7.97 -28.52 11.48
N PRO A 432 -7.38 -27.45 10.91
CA PRO A 432 -8.14 -26.42 10.21
C PRO A 432 -9.01 -27.05 9.10
N THR A 433 -10.11 -26.41 8.70
CA THR A 433 -10.97 -26.91 7.62
C THR A 433 -11.10 -25.88 6.52
N VAL A 434 -10.74 -26.27 5.29
CA VAL A 434 -10.90 -25.42 4.10
C VAL A 434 -12.38 -25.18 3.87
N ASP A 435 -12.77 -23.92 3.74
CA ASP A 435 -14.16 -23.55 3.48
C ASP A 435 -14.58 -23.96 2.06
N THR A 436 -15.87 -24.21 1.88
CA THR A 436 -16.42 -24.60 0.57
C THR A 436 -16.21 -23.48 -0.44
N GLY A 437 -15.75 -23.82 -1.65
CA GLY A 437 -15.45 -22.86 -2.71
C GLY A 437 -14.00 -22.41 -2.77
N TYR A 438 -13.15 -22.85 -1.83
CA TYR A 438 -11.71 -22.61 -1.83
C TYR A 438 -10.92 -23.90 -2.12
N PRO A 439 -9.67 -23.78 -2.61
CA PRO A 439 -8.94 -22.55 -2.94
C PRO A 439 -9.48 -21.81 -4.17
N VAL A 440 -9.20 -20.51 -4.29
CA VAL A 440 -9.54 -19.67 -5.46
C VAL A 440 -8.27 -19.01 -6.02
N THR A 441 -8.30 -18.68 -7.31
CA THR A 441 -7.31 -17.81 -7.95
C THR A 441 -7.79 -16.37 -7.88
N LEU A 442 -7.03 -15.49 -7.23
CA LEU A 442 -7.35 -14.07 -7.09
C LEU A 442 -6.76 -13.22 -8.22
N VAL A 443 -5.53 -13.54 -8.61
CA VAL A 443 -4.83 -12.88 -9.70
C VAL A 443 -4.47 -13.95 -10.71
N ASP A 444 -5.10 -13.88 -11.87
CA ASP A 444 -4.86 -14.73 -13.03
C ASP A 444 -4.22 -13.90 -14.13
N LYS A 445 -2.89 -13.91 -14.17
CA LYS A 445 -2.09 -13.11 -15.10
C LYS A 445 -0.89 -13.92 -15.54
N SER A 446 -0.66 -13.98 -16.87
CA SER A 446 0.57 -14.54 -17.43
C SER A 446 1.82 -13.94 -16.77
N GLY A 447 2.87 -14.74 -16.62
CA GLY A 447 4.08 -14.46 -15.87
C GLY A 447 4.04 -14.95 -14.42
N VAL A 448 5.04 -14.54 -13.64
CA VAL A 448 5.20 -14.98 -12.24
C VAL A 448 4.66 -13.91 -11.30
N GLN A 449 3.58 -14.23 -10.58
CA GLN A 449 2.98 -13.39 -9.55
C GLN A 449 3.43 -13.86 -8.15
N LYS A 450 4.41 -13.18 -7.55
CA LYS A 450 4.98 -13.57 -6.25
C LYS A 450 4.32 -12.84 -5.10
N VAL A 451 3.71 -13.56 -4.16
CA VAL A 451 3.13 -12.96 -2.96
C VAL A 451 4.24 -12.51 -2.01
N HIS A 452 4.13 -11.27 -1.51
CA HIS A 452 5.09 -10.66 -0.59
C HIS A 452 4.48 -10.16 0.71
N GLY A 453 3.18 -9.83 0.73
CA GLY A 453 2.52 -9.31 1.93
C GLY A 453 1.05 -9.67 2.00
N LEU A 454 0.55 -9.87 3.22
CA LEU A 454 -0.86 -10.09 3.52
C LEU A 454 -1.25 -9.21 4.73
N ALA A 455 -2.19 -8.29 4.51
CA ALA A 455 -2.90 -7.55 5.54
C ALA A 455 -4.37 -7.90 5.47
N VAL A 456 -4.97 -8.24 6.60
CA VAL A 456 -6.35 -8.74 6.69
C VAL A 456 -7.02 -8.00 7.80
N LYS A 457 -8.10 -7.24 7.54
CA LYS A 457 -9.02 -6.79 8.59
C LYS A 457 -10.00 -7.91 8.91
N ASP A 458 -10.63 -8.47 7.89
CA ASP A 458 -11.45 -9.69 7.97
C ASP A 458 -11.51 -10.40 6.60
N LYS A 459 -12.35 -11.43 6.47
CA LYS A 459 -12.48 -12.23 5.25
C LYS A 459 -12.94 -11.47 4.01
N ASP A 460 -13.60 -10.32 4.16
CA ASP A 460 -14.11 -9.49 3.06
C ASP A 460 -13.30 -8.19 2.89
N GLU A 461 -12.32 -7.96 3.77
CA GLU A 461 -11.51 -6.75 3.82
C GLU A 461 -10.02 -7.08 3.99
N TYR A 462 -9.29 -7.14 2.88
CA TYR A 462 -7.88 -7.53 2.88
C TYR A 462 -7.08 -6.91 1.75
N ILE A 463 -5.76 -6.81 1.96
CA ILE A 463 -4.79 -6.43 0.94
C ILE A 463 -3.75 -7.52 0.80
N ILE A 464 -3.42 -7.86 -0.44
CA ILE A 464 -2.32 -8.74 -0.80
C ILE A 464 -1.34 -7.94 -1.62
N ALA A 465 -0.12 -7.79 -1.12
CA ALA A 465 0.98 -7.23 -1.89
C ALA A 465 1.67 -8.39 -2.64
N TYR A 466 1.84 -8.23 -3.95
CA TYR A 466 2.51 -9.19 -4.80
C TYR A 466 3.38 -8.49 -5.85
N VAL A 467 4.33 -9.21 -6.40
CA VAL A 467 5.22 -8.75 -7.46
C VAL A 467 4.83 -9.42 -8.77
N ASP A 468 4.77 -8.66 -9.85
CA ASP A 468 4.67 -9.17 -11.23
C ASP A 468 6.04 -9.13 -11.91
N GLU A 469 6.60 -10.31 -12.25
CA GLU A 469 7.96 -10.44 -12.81
C GLU A 469 8.04 -10.39 -14.35
N ARG A 470 6.96 -10.02 -15.06
CA ARG A 470 6.94 -10.07 -16.53
C ARG A 470 8.02 -9.22 -17.24
N GLY A 471 8.75 -9.89 -18.14
CA GLY A 471 9.11 -9.37 -19.47
C GLY A 471 10.19 -8.30 -19.60
N SER A 472 10.86 -7.87 -18.52
CA SER A 472 12.02 -6.95 -18.62
C SER A 472 12.94 -6.90 -17.39
N GLY A 473 12.80 -7.84 -16.44
CA GLY A 473 13.49 -7.79 -15.14
C GLY A 473 13.10 -6.54 -14.34
N LYS A 474 11.81 -6.21 -14.33
CA LYS A 474 11.24 -5.09 -13.57
C LYS A 474 10.17 -5.64 -12.65
N GLU A 475 10.48 -5.79 -11.37
CA GLU A 475 9.43 -6.13 -10.39
C GLU A 475 8.55 -4.89 -10.18
N ASN A 476 7.24 -5.02 -10.40
CA ASN A 476 6.27 -4.00 -10.00
C ASN A 476 5.54 -4.54 -8.76
N ILE A 477 5.62 -3.86 -7.62
CA ILE A 477 4.83 -4.22 -6.43
C ILE A 477 3.38 -3.82 -6.67
N ILE A 478 2.53 -4.79 -6.98
CA ILE A 478 1.10 -4.60 -7.17
C ILE A 478 0.36 -4.96 -5.88
N ALA A 479 -0.74 -4.27 -5.60
CA ALA A 479 -1.64 -4.63 -4.52
C ALA A 479 -2.95 -5.17 -5.10
N TYR A 480 -3.39 -6.33 -4.63
CA TYR A 480 -4.79 -6.73 -4.72
C TYR A 480 -5.51 -6.22 -3.47
N VAL A 481 -6.61 -5.49 -3.64
CA VAL A 481 -7.32 -4.85 -2.53
C VAL A 481 -8.79 -5.24 -2.57
N GLU A 482 -9.21 -6.04 -1.61
CA GLU A 482 -10.61 -6.37 -1.46
C GLU A 482 -11.29 -5.35 -0.55
N ILE A 483 -12.38 -4.78 -1.06
CA ILE A 483 -13.26 -3.83 -0.38
C ILE A 483 -14.66 -4.44 -0.45
N PRO A 484 -15.38 -4.56 0.67
CA PRO A 484 -16.55 -5.43 0.79
C PRO A 484 -17.76 -4.86 0.04
N ASP A 485 -17.85 -3.53 -0.12
CA ASP A 485 -19.04 -2.88 -0.66
C ASP A 485 -18.78 -1.94 -1.86
N TYR A 486 -19.83 -1.25 -2.29
CA TYR A 486 -19.89 -0.28 -3.37
C TYR A 486 -20.94 0.82 -3.06
N ASP A 487 -20.70 2.05 -3.50
CA ASP A 487 -21.74 3.09 -3.56
C ASP A 487 -22.62 2.79 -4.79
N GLU A 488 -23.84 2.31 -4.56
CA GLU A 488 -24.78 1.96 -5.64
C GLU A 488 -25.49 3.22 -6.16
N VAL A 489 -25.25 3.55 -7.43
CA VAL A 489 -25.79 4.74 -8.07
C VAL A 489 -26.81 4.37 -9.14
N ASP A 490 -27.92 5.10 -9.17
CA ASP A 490 -28.98 4.92 -10.17
C ASP A 490 -28.62 5.50 -11.54
N SER A 491 -27.66 6.42 -11.61
CA SER A 491 -27.31 7.14 -12.84
C SER A 491 -25.88 7.64 -12.86
N ILE A 492 -25.20 7.42 -13.99
CA ILE A 492 -23.97 8.11 -14.41
C ILE A 492 -24.29 8.81 -15.73
N GLU A 493 -24.37 10.14 -15.70
CA GLU A 493 -24.68 10.95 -16.88
C GLU A 493 -23.37 11.43 -17.53
N MET A 494 -23.17 11.16 -18.82
CA MET A 494 -21.96 11.56 -19.57
C MET A 494 -22.32 12.53 -20.69
N PHE A 495 -21.56 13.62 -20.78
CA PHE A 495 -21.76 14.70 -21.74
C PHE A 495 -20.50 14.91 -22.58
N PHE A 496 -20.68 15.13 -23.88
CA PHE A 496 -19.63 15.45 -24.83
C PHE A 496 -19.84 16.86 -25.37
N ASN A 497 -18.80 17.68 -25.28
CA ASN A 497 -18.76 19.03 -25.82
C ASN A 497 -17.73 19.10 -26.96
N PRO A 498 -18.02 19.79 -28.08
CA PRO A 498 -19.36 20.22 -28.45
C PRO A 498 -20.28 19.03 -28.66
N LYS A 499 -21.59 19.25 -28.45
CA LYS A 499 -22.59 18.21 -28.63
C LYS A 499 -22.44 17.53 -30.00
N PRO A 500 -22.35 16.19 -30.08
CA PRO A 500 -22.24 15.51 -31.35
C PRO A 500 -23.43 15.85 -32.25
N THR A 501 -23.18 16.03 -33.55
CA THR A 501 -24.12 16.54 -34.56
C THR A 501 -25.24 15.56 -34.95
N SER A 502 -25.46 14.47 -34.20
CA SER A 502 -26.53 13.51 -34.47
C SER A 502 -27.90 14.00 -34.00
N THR A 503 -28.93 13.52 -34.70
CA THR A 503 -30.34 13.92 -34.68
C THR A 503 -31.11 13.77 -33.35
N ASP A 504 -30.45 13.45 -32.23
CA ASP A 504 -31.09 13.35 -30.93
C ASP A 504 -31.18 14.73 -30.25
N LYS A 505 -32.34 15.37 -30.45
CA LYS A 505 -32.74 16.59 -29.75
C LYS A 505 -32.85 16.40 -28.23
N ASP A 506 -32.77 15.18 -27.72
CA ASP A 506 -33.03 14.82 -26.33
C ASP A 506 -31.78 14.73 -25.43
N ILE A 507 -30.57 14.92 -25.96
CA ILE A 507 -29.36 15.04 -25.12
C ILE A 507 -29.31 16.45 -24.53
N SER A 508 -29.52 16.60 -23.22
CA SER A 508 -29.39 17.87 -22.50
C SER A 508 -27.94 18.37 -22.56
N ASP A 509 -27.75 19.68 -22.70
CA ASP A 509 -26.44 20.32 -22.55
C ASP A 509 -25.94 20.08 -21.11
N TYR A 510 -24.64 19.81 -20.96
CA TYR A 510 -24.00 19.69 -19.64
C TYR A 510 -24.33 20.90 -18.75
N ILE A 511 -24.29 22.11 -19.32
CA ILE A 511 -24.54 23.34 -18.56
C ILE A 511 -26.01 23.52 -18.22
N ASP A 512 -26.93 23.14 -19.12
CA ASP A 512 -28.36 23.15 -18.80
C ASP A 512 -28.66 22.15 -17.68
N ARG A 513 -28.09 20.94 -17.77
CA ARG A 513 -28.25 19.93 -16.72
C ARG A 513 -27.68 20.40 -15.39
N LEU A 514 -26.52 21.04 -15.40
CA LEU A 514 -25.91 21.60 -14.20
C LEU A 514 -26.78 22.70 -13.58
N LYS A 515 -27.34 23.60 -14.38
CA LYS A 515 -28.28 24.64 -13.91
C LYS A 515 -29.53 24.02 -13.28
N GLU A 516 -30.12 22.99 -13.89
CA GLU A 516 -31.26 22.27 -13.32
C GLU A 516 -30.95 21.68 -11.93
N LEU A 517 -29.78 21.04 -11.79
CA LEU A 517 -29.35 20.45 -10.52
C LEU A 517 -29.10 21.53 -9.45
N ILE A 518 -28.45 22.64 -9.82
CA ILE A 518 -28.23 23.80 -8.93
C ILE A 518 -29.57 24.39 -8.49
N ASP A 519 -30.52 24.54 -9.41
CA ASP A 519 -31.85 25.07 -9.10
C ASP A 519 -32.64 24.19 -8.14
N SER A 520 -32.41 22.87 -8.23
CA SER A 520 -33.01 21.85 -7.37
C SER A 520 -32.31 21.68 -6.01
N ALA A 521 -31.11 22.27 -5.84
CA ALA A 521 -30.29 22.09 -4.65
C ALA A 521 -31.04 22.52 -3.39
N SER A 522 -30.86 21.74 -2.33
CA SER A 522 -31.60 21.83 -1.08
C SER A 522 -30.72 22.29 0.10
N THR A 523 -29.41 22.09 0.02
CA THR A 523 -28.46 22.36 1.11
C THR A 523 -27.27 23.20 0.66
N SER A 524 -26.51 22.74 -0.34
CA SER A 524 -25.23 23.37 -0.73
C SER A 524 -24.87 23.18 -2.19
N VAL A 525 -24.13 24.16 -2.74
CA VAL A 525 -23.54 24.11 -4.08
C VAL A 525 -22.10 24.63 -4.00
N TYR A 526 -21.13 23.76 -4.22
CA TYR A 526 -19.71 24.12 -4.21
C TYR A 526 -19.13 23.98 -5.61
N VAL A 527 -18.51 25.05 -6.11
CA VAL A 527 -17.99 25.14 -7.48
C VAL A 527 -16.50 25.43 -7.44
N ALA A 528 -15.68 24.52 -7.96
CA ALA A 528 -14.27 24.80 -8.26
C ALA A 528 -14.08 24.70 -9.77
N VAL A 529 -13.76 25.82 -10.42
CA VAL A 529 -13.55 25.85 -11.87
C VAL A 529 -12.46 26.84 -12.26
N ALA A 530 -11.47 26.41 -13.04
CA ALA A 530 -10.38 27.30 -13.45
C ALA A 530 -10.89 28.57 -14.13
N PHE A 531 -11.68 28.43 -15.20
CA PHE A 531 -12.22 29.56 -15.94
C PHE A 531 -13.74 29.60 -15.88
N PHE A 532 -14.29 30.75 -15.48
CA PHE A 532 -15.71 31.03 -15.48
C PHE A 532 -15.94 32.40 -16.10
N ARG A 533 -16.50 32.41 -17.32
CA ARG A 533 -16.71 33.61 -18.13
C ARG A 533 -18.06 33.55 -18.82
N GLU A 534 -18.83 34.62 -18.66
CA GLU A 534 -20.12 34.78 -19.33
C GLU A 534 -20.23 36.20 -19.89
N ASN A 535 -20.88 36.37 -21.05
CA ASN A 535 -21.07 37.68 -21.67
C ASN A 535 -22.01 38.61 -20.85
N ASN A 536 -22.87 38.04 -20.01
CA ASN A 536 -23.83 38.79 -19.19
C ASN A 536 -24.03 38.10 -17.83
N PRO A 537 -23.05 38.15 -16.90
CA PRO A 537 -23.18 37.54 -15.58
C PRO A 537 -24.46 38.00 -14.84
N GLY A 538 -25.21 37.05 -14.30
CA GLY A 538 -26.51 37.29 -13.65
C GLY A 538 -27.70 37.46 -14.61
N GLY A 539 -27.48 37.39 -15.92
CA GLY A 539 -28.56 37.37 -16.90
C GLY A 539 -29.44 36.13 -16.78
N GLU A 540 -30.71 36.25 -17.13
CA GLU A 540 -31.62 35.09 -17.18
C GLU A 540 -31.06 33.98 -18.08
N GLY A 541 -31.09 32.74 -17.57
CA GLY A 541 -30.57 31.55 -18.25
C GLY A 541 -29.06 31.30 -18.12
N THR A 542 -28.31 32.20 -17.49
CA THR A 542 -26.87 32.03 -17.22
C THR A 542 -26.61 31.13 -16.00
N LEU A 543 -25.43 30.52 -15.95
CA LEU A 543 -25.01 29.68 -14.82
C LEU A 543 -24.77 30.55 -13.58
N SER A 544 -24.23 31.76 -13.74
CA SER A 544 -24.04 32.68 -12.62
C SER A 544 -25.36 33.15 -12.00
N LYS A 545 -26.44 33.26 -12.80
CA LYS A 545 -27.79 33.50 -12.29
C LYS A 545 -28.32 32.32 -11.49
N ALA A 546 -28.18 31.09 -11.98
CA ALA A 546 -28.63 29.89 -11.25
C ALA A 546 -27.94 29.75 -9.88
N LEU A 547 -26.62 30.01 -9.82
CA LEU A 547 -25.86 30.01 -8.56
C LEU A 547 -26.33 31.11 -7.60
N LYS A 548 -26.58 32.32 -8.11
CA LYS A 548 -27.12 33.43 -7.30
C LYS A 548 -28.52 33.11 -6.78
N ASP A 549 -29.37 32.51 -7.60
CA ASP A 549 -30.72 32.12 -7.19
C ASP A 549 -30.70 31.02 -6.12
N ALA A 550 -29.79 30.04 -6.23
CA ALA A 550 -29.56 29.06 -5.18
C ALA A 550 -29.12 29.74 -3.86
N TYR A 551 -28.18 30.69 -3.93
CA TYR A 551 -27.76 31.47 -2.77
C TYR A 551 -28.93 32.27 -2.15
N ASP A 552 -29.75 32.93 -2.96
CA ASP A 552 -30.92 33.69 -2.50
C ASP A 552 -32.01 32.81 -1.87
N LYS A 553 -32.11 31.55 -2.31
CA LYS A 553 -32.95 30.52 -1.68
C LYS A 553 -32.37 30.02 -0.35
N GLY A 554 -31.23 30.53 0.10
CA GLY A 554 -30.58 30.21 1.38
C GLY A 554 -29.69 28.97 1.33
N ARG A 555 -29.27 28.52 0.14
CA ARG A 555 -28.32 27.40 0.00
C ARG A 555 -26.91 27.89 0.28
N ASP A 556 -26.08 27.00 0.81
CA ASP A 556 -24.66 27.29 1.03
C ASP A 556 -23.89 27.21 -0.29
N VAL A 557 -23.75 28.35 -0.95
CA VAL A 557 -23.05 28.48 -2.24
C VAL A 557 -21.65 29.03 -2.03
N LYS A 558 -20.63 28.32 -2.52
CA LYS A 558 -19.22 28.74 -2.49
C LYS A 558 -18.56 28.50 -3.84
N ILE A 559 -17.75 29.45 -4.28
CA ILE A 559 -17.15 29.43 -5.61
C ILE A 559 -15.64 29.67 -5.50
N ILE A 560 -14.86 28.81 -6.14
CA ILE A 560 -13.40 28.91 -6.26
C ILE A 560 -13.08 29.00 -7.75
N ILE A 561 -12.36 30.03 -8.13
CA ILE A 561 -11.89 30.25 -9.50
C ILE A 561 -10.40 30.57 -9.53
N ASP A 562 -9.78 30.42 -10.71
CA ASP A 562 -8.44 30.92 -10.91
C ASP A 562 -8.40 32.46 -10.91
N ASN A 563 -7.24 33.06 -10.62
CA ASN A 563 -7.06 34.51 -10.63
C ASN A 563 -6.87 35.13 -12.02
N ASP A 564 -7.02 34.33 -13.08
CA ASP A 564 -7.00 34.77 -14.47
C ASP A 564 -7.91 35.98 -14.73
N THR A 565 -7.37 36.95 -15.48
CA THR A 565 -8.04 38.23 -15.78
C THR A 565 -9.37 38.07 -16.51
N GLY A 566 -9.57 36.98 -17.24
CA GLY A 566 -10.83 36.67 -17.91
C GLY A 566 -11.98 36.33 -16.95
N ASN A 567 -11.69 35.96 -15.70
CA ASN A 567 -12.70 35.68 -14.68
C ASN A 567 -13.24 36.95 -13.99
N ILE A 568 -12.68 38.13 -14.27
CA ILE A 568 -12.91 39.36 -13.49
C ILE A 568 -14.38 39.79 -13.42
N ASP A 569 -15.14 39.61 -14.50
CA ASP A 569 -16.54 40.03 -14.56
C ASP A 569 -17.44 39.10 -13.72
N ILE A 570 -17.14 37.80 -13.71
CA ILE A 570 -17.80 36.82 -12.84
C ILE A 570 -17.44 37.06 -11.37
N TYR A 571 -16.15 37.28 -11.08
CA TYR A 571 -15.69 37.59 -9.73
C TYR A 571 -16.37 38.85 -9.18
N ARG A 572 -16.41 39.92 -9.98
CA ARG A 572 -17.08 41.17 -9.62
C ARG A 572 -18.58 40.94 -9.38
N TYR A 573 -19.25 40.25 -10.30
CA TYR A 573 -20.69 39.97 -10.17
C TYR A 573 -21.02 39.28 -8.84
N PHE A 574 -20.34 38.18 -8.50
CA PHE A 574 -20.62 37.45 -7.26
C PHE A 574 -20.25 38.26 -6.01
N THR A 575 -19.12 38.99 -6.04
CA THR A 575 -18.71 39.87 -4.93
C THR A 575 -19.72 40.98 -4.67
N GLU A 576 -20.15 41.71 -5.72
CA GLU A 576 -21.15 42.79 -5.61
C GLU A 576 -22.52 42.28 -5.14
N ASN A 577 -22.79 40.99 -5.34
CA ASN A 577 -24.02 40.31 -4.97
C ASN A 577 -23.91 39.49 -3.67
N ASN A 578 -22.79 39.58 -2.95
CA ASN A 578 -22.51 38.89 -1.68
C ASN A 578 -22.53 37.35 -1.77
N VAL A 579 -22.34 36.76 -2.95
CA VAL A 579 -22.15 35.31 -3.08
C VAL A 579 -20.68 34.98 -2.78
N PRO A 580 -20.38 34.09 -1.83
CA PRO A 580 -19.00 33.74 -1.47
C PRO A 580 -18.20 33.23 -2.67
N ILE A 581 -17.14 33.96 -3.03
CA ILE A 581 -16.20 33.59 -4.10
C ILE A 581 -14.77 33.94 -3.71
N ILE A 582 -13.81 33.07 -4.04
CA ILE A 582 -12.38 33.33 -3.88
C ILE A 582 -11.64 33.05 -5.20
N ASN A 583 -10.52 33.75 -5.38
CA ASN A 583 -9.58 33.50 -6.47
C ASN A 583 -8.38 32.70 -5.93
N ASP A 584 -7.68 32.01 -6.82
CA ASP A 584 -6.34 31.48 -6.52
C ASP A 584 -5.41 32.61 -6.03
N THR A 585 -4.92 32.49 -4.80
CA THR A 585 -3.99 33.44 -4.19
C THR A 585 -2.53 33.01 -4.29
N SER A 586 -2.25 31.88 -4.95
CA SER A 586 -0.89 31.34 -5.13
C SER A 586 0.02 32.36 -5.80
N ALA A 587 1.23 32.51 -5.26
CA ALA A 587 2.22 33.43 -5.80
C ALA A 587 2.97 32.81 -7.00
N GLY A 588 3.02 33.52 -8.13
CA GLY A 588 3.83 33.16 -9.30
C GLY A 588 3.01 32.92 -10.57
N GLU A 589 3.53 33.37 -11.72
CA GLU A 589 2.83 33.37 -13.03
C GLU A 589 2.54 31.98 -13.62
N ASN A 590 2.96 30.90 -12.96
CA ASN A 590 2.88 29.52 -13.45
C ASN A 590 1.95 28.61 -12.63
N HIS A 591 1.21 29.17 -11.66
CA HIS A 591 0.25 28.42 -10.84
C HIS A 591 -1.17 28.68 -11.33
N ILE A 592 -1.96 27.62 -11.46
CA ILE A 592 -3.36 27.68 -11.89
C ILE A 592 -4.19 26.73 -11.03
N MET A 593 -5.30 27.23 -10.47
CA MET A 593 -6.34 26.38 -9.90
C MET A 593 -7.07 25.70 -11.07
N HIS A 594 -6.58 24.53 -11.49
CA HIS A 594 -7.01 23.88 -12.72
C HIS A 594 -8.20 22.91 -12.54
N ASP A 595 -8.80 22.85 -11.36
CA ASP A 595 -9.96 21.98 -11.14
C ASP A 595 -11.17 22.45 -11.96
N LYS A 596 -12.03 21.50 -12.34
CA LYS A 596 -13.38 21.76 -12.83
C LYS A 596 -14.33 20.70 -12.26
N PHE A 597 -14.96 21.03 -11.15
CA PHE A 597 -15.98 20.19 -10.54
C PHE A 597 -17.04 21.01 -9.79
N VAL A 598 -18.22 20.43 -9.64
CA VAL A 598 -19.32 20.98 -8.84
C VAL A 598 -19.87 19.90 -7.93
N ILE A 599 -20.09 20.25 -6.68
CA ILE A 599 -20.67 19.38 -5.65
C ILE A 599 -22.02 19.96 -5.25
N ILE A 600 -23.06 19.15 -5.29
CA ILE A 600 -24.42 19.55 -4.94
C ILE A 600 -24.95 18.60 -3.86
N ASP A 601 -25.43 19.19 -2.76
CA ASP A 601 -26.09 18.50 -1.65
C ASP A 601 -25.35 17.29 -1.05
N ASP A 602 -24.01 17.31 -1.06
CA ASP A 602 -23.14 16.24 -0.56
C ASP A 602 -23.37 14.86 -1.20
N SER A 603 -24.10 14.79 -2.33
CA SER A 603 -24.47 13.53 -2.96
C SER A 603 -24.40 13.54 -4.48
N ILE A 604 -24.08 14.67 -5.09
CA ILE A 604 -23.95 14.80 -6.55
C ILE A 604 -22.60 15.45 -6.85
N LEU A 605 -21.82 14.80 -7.68
CA LEU A 605 -20.57 15.30 -8.23
C LEU A 605 -20.71 15.47 -9.73
N ALA A 606 -20.46 16.68 -10.22
CA ALA A 606 -20.12 16.93 -11.61
C ALA A 606 -18.61 17.12 -11.71
N VAL A 607 -17.93 16.38 -12.58
CA VAL A 607 -16.50 16.53 -12.88
C VAL A 607 -16.31 16.62 -14.38
N SER A 608 -15.45 17.53 -14.85
CA SER A 608 -15.33 17.79 -16.28
C SER A 608 -13.93 18.21 -16.72
N THR A 609 -13.67 18.07 -18.02
CA THR A 609 -12.58 18.81 -18.69
C THR A 609 -13.04 20.20 -19.14
N THR A 610 -14.36 20.38 -19.32
CA THR A 610 -15.02 21.64 -19.67
C THR A 610 -14.86 22.70 -18.56
N ASN A 611 -14.31 23.87 -18.89
CA ASN A 611 -14.43 25.08 -18.07
C ASN A 611 -15.78 25.75 -18.28
N PHE A 612 -16.12 26.74 -17.46
CA PHE A 612 -17.36 27.50 -17.59
C PHE A 612 -17.22 28.69 -18.54
N ILE A 613 -16.88 28.39 -19.80
CA ILE A 613 -16.73 29.37 -20.87
C ILE A 613 -17.45 28.88 -22.15
N PRO A 614 -18.10 29.76 -22.93
CA PRO A 614 -18.86 29.37 -24.13
C PRO A 614 -18.05 28.53 -25.12
N GLU A 615 -16.76 28.83 -25.29
CA GLU A 615 -15.88 28.09 -26.21
C GLU A 615 -15.73 26.61 -25.82
N ASP A 616 -15.73 26.29 -24.53
CA ASP A 616 -15.59 24.92 -24.03
C ASP A 616 -16.86 24.10 -24.17
N TYR A 617 -18.01 24.77 -24.34
CA TYR A 617 -19.30 24.13 -24.59
C TYR A 617 -19.53 23.93 -26.10
N GLU A 618 -19.18 24.93 -26.91
CA GLU A 618 -19.60 25.02 -28.31
C GLU A 618 -18.53 24.59 -29.32
N ASN A 619 -17.24 24.64 -28.96
CA ASN A 619 -16.16 24.51 -29.93
C ASN A 619 -15.06 23.51 -29.52
N ASN A 620 -14.72 23.42 -28.23
CA ASN A 620 -13.63 22.56 -27.77
C ASN A 620 -14.10 21.16 -27.40
N ASN A 621 -13.31 20.16 -27.78
CA ASN A 621 -13.56 18.76 -27.44
C ASN A 621 -13.34 18.53 -25.94
N ASN A 622 -14.43 18.38 -25.20
CA ASN A 622 -14.43 18.16 -23.76
C ASN A 622 -15.43 17.07 -23.36
N VAL A 623 -15.23 16.53 -22.16
CA VAL A 623 -16.12 15.54 -21.55
C VAL A 623 -16.49 16.01 -20.15
N ALA A 624 -17.74 15.80 -19.77
CA ALA A 624 -18.22 15.97 -18.41
C ALA A 624 -18.98 14.73 -17.95
N ILE A 625 -18.90 14.43 -16.65
CA ILE A 625 -19.62 13.33 -16.02
C ILE A 625 -20.34 13.89 -14.80
N ILE A 626 -21.60 13.52 -14.63
CA ILE A 626 -22.37 13.77 -13.41
C ILE A 626 -22.72 12.42 -12.79
N VAL A 627 -22.34 12.26 -11.51
CA VAL A 627 -22.58 11.05 -10.73
C VAL A 627 -23.31 11.43 -9.44
N LYS A 628 -24.37 10.71 -9.12
CA LYS A 628 -25.09 10.85 -7.85
C LYS A 628 -24.51 9.93 -6.79
N SER A 629 -23.25 10.16 -6.44
CA SER A 629 -22.50 9.37 -5.47
C SER A 629 -22.17 10.24 -4.26
N LYS A 630 -22.54 9.76 -3.08
CA LYS A 630 -22.17 10.40 -1.81
C LYS A 630 -20.68 10.21 -1.52
N SER A 631 -20.14 9.03 -1.82
CA SER A 631 -18.72 8.75 -1.63
C SER A 631 -17.85 9.70 -2.46
N LEU A 632 -18.11 9.83 -3.76
CA LEU A 632 -17.36 10.76 -4.61
C LEU A 632 -17.57 12.23 -4.20
N ALA A 633 -18.81 12.62 -3.88
CA ALA A 633 -19.09 13.97 -3.41
C ALA A 633 -18.35 14.30 -2.11
N TYR A 634 -18.21 13.33 -1.20
CA TYR A 634 -17.46 13.48 0.05
C TYR A 634 -15.99 13.82 -0.22
N TYR A 635 -15.29 13.04 -1.04
CA TYR A 635 -13.86 13.24 -1.29
C TYR A 635 -13.57 14.57 -2.00
N TYR A 636 -14.32 14.88 -3.06
CA TYR A 636 -14.21 16.18 -3.73
C TYR A 636 -14.56 17.35 -2.80
N LYS A 637 -15.48 17.15 -1.85
CA LYS A 637 -15.80 18.16 -0.84
C LYS A 637 -14.64 18.39 0.12
N GLN A 638 -13.90 17.36 0.52
CA GLN A 638 -12.72 17.55 1.35
C GLN A 638 -11.67 18.39 0.63
N GLU A 639 -11.39 18.11 -0.64
CA GLU A 639 -10.49 18.93 -1.45
C GLU A 639 -11.01 20.37 -1.59
N PHE A 640 -12.30 20.54 -1.91
CA PHE A 640 -12.92 21.87 -1.98
C PHE A 640 -12.77 22.66 -0.68
N LEU A 641 -13.07 22.04 0.47
CA LEU A 641 -13.01 22.70 1.77
C LEU A 641 -11.57 23.02 2.18
N GLN A 642 -10.62 22.16 1.84
CA GLN A 642 -9.20 22.43 2.02
C GLN A 642 -8.79 23.67 1.22
N ILE A 643 -9.13 23.73 -0.08
CA ILE A 643 -8.83 24.90 -0.92
C ILE A 643 -9.55 26.15 -0.40
N TRP A 644 -10.82 26.01 -0.03
CA TRP A 644 -11.63 27.11 0.49
C TRP A 644 -11.01 27.73 1.75
N ASN A 645 -10.56 26.91 2.70
CA ASN A 645 -9.87 27.32 3.92
C ASN A 645 -10.55 28.52 4.64
N ASN A 646 -11.85 28.39 4.92
CA ASN A 646 -12.67 29.46 5.49
C ASN A 646 -12.66 30.78 4.69
N GLY A 647 -12.50 30.70 3.37
CA GLY A 647 -12.42 31.83 2.45
C GLY A 647 -11.03 32.45 2.30
N ASN A 648 -9.99 31.88 2.92
CA ASN A 648 -8.63 32.42 2.84
C ASN A 648 -7.82 31.87 1.66
N GLY A 649 -8.26 30.77 1.04
CA GLY A 649 -7.47 30.09 0.01
C GLY A 649 -6.33 29.25 0.60
N LYS A 650 -6.19 28.01 0.12
CA LYS A 650 -5.04 27.14 0.41
C LYS A 650 -4.81 26.24 -0.81
N PHE A 651 -4.01 26.73 -1.74
CA PHE A 651 -3.87 26.17 -3.09
C PHE A 651 -2.52 25.47 -3.24
N GLY A 652 -2.43 24.56 -4.21
CA GLY A 652 -1.17 23.92 -4.59
C GLY A 652 -0.40 23.33 -3.40
N THR A 653 0.86 23.74 -3.25
CA THR A 653 1.78 23.26 -2.19
C THR A 653 1.47 23.79 -0.79
N ASP A 654 0.53 24.73 -0.65
CA ASP A 654 0.11 25.21 0.67
C ASP A 654 -0.84 24.23 1.36
N LYS A 655 -1.44 23.29 0.61
CA LYS A 655 -2.26 22.20 1.14
C LYS A 655 -1.43 21.32 2.08
N THR A 656 -2.08 20.79 3.12
CA THR A 656 -1.40 19.98 4.15
C THR A 656 -2.09 18.66 4.44
N GLU A 657 -3.30 18.48 3.93
CA GLU A 657 -4.07 17.25 4.04
C GLU A 657 -4.10 16.58 2.67
N ASP A 658 -3.96 15.25 2.69
CA ASP A 658 -4.05 14.43 1.49
C ASP A 658 -5.38 13.66 1.55
N HIS A 659 -6.29 14.02 0.65
CA HIS A 659 -7.61 13.40 0.51
C HIS A 659 -7.68 12.50 -0.73
N SER A 660 -6.53 12.05 -1.24
CA SER A 660 -6.48 11.08 -2.33
C SER A 660 -7.26 9.83 -1.95
N PHE A 661 -7.95 9.22 -2.91
CA PHE A 661 -8.93 8.20 -2.60
C PHE A 661 -9.08 7.15 -3.70
N ILE A 662 -9.71 6.04 -3.31
CA ILE A 662 -10.28 5.03 -4.20
C ILE A 662 -11.73 4.81 -3.77
N SER A 663 -12.67 4.73 -4.70
CA SER A 663 -14.07 4.41 -4.42
C SER A 663 -14.62 3.43 -5.44
N LYS A 664 -15.34 2.40 -4.95
CA LYS A 664 -16.10 1.46 -5.78
C LYS A 664 -17.51 1.99 -5.98
N ILE A 665 -17.89 2.19 -7.23
CA ILE A 665 -19.24 2.64 -7.62
C ILE A 665 -19.91 1.52 -8.40
N LYS A 666 -21.11 1.12 -7.98
CA LYS A 666 -21.90 0.15 -8.74
C LYS A 666 -22.96 0.86 -9.56
N TYR A 667 -23.01 0.57 -10.86
CA TYR A 667 -24.00 1.08 -11.78
C TYR A 667 -24.58 -0.08 -12.61
N GLY A 668 -25.81 -0.48 -12.29
CA GLY A 668 -26.40 -1.71 -12.80
C GLY A 668 -25.55 -2.92 -12.44
N ASP A 669 -25.15 -3.71 -13.44
CA ASP A 669 -24.32 -4.92 -13.24
C ASP A 669 -22.80 -4.63 -13.29
N ARG A 670 -22.40 -3.35 -13.34
CA ARG A 670 -20.99 -2.95 -13.46
C ARG A 670 -20.48 -2.35 -12.16
N ILE A 671 -19.26 -2.73 -11.80
CA ILE A 671 -18.46 -2.07 -10.77
C ILE A 671 -17.43 -1.19 -11.47
N ILE A 672 -17.36 0.08 -11.07
CA ILE A 672 -16.45 1.09 -11.61
C ILE A 672 -15.61 1.61 -10.45
N ILE A 673 -14.29 1.60 -10.62
CA ILE A 673 -13.35 2.13 -9.63
C ILE A 673 -13.00 3.57 -10.03
N PHE A 674 -13.27 4.51 -9.12
CA PHE A 674 -12.80 5.88 -9.22
C PHE A 674 -11.58 6.07 -8.34
N GLU A 675 -10.56 6.73 -8.87
CA GLU A 675 -9.34 7.07 -8.14
C GLU A 675 -9.08 8.57 -8.27
N GLY A 676 -8.82 9.23 -7.15
CA GLY A 676 -8.53 10.66 -7.07
C GLY A 676 -7.21 10.94 -6.37
N TYR A 677 -6.57 12.04 -6.74
CA TYR A 677 -5.29 12.51 -6.19
C TYR A 677 -5.44 13.95 -5.72
N PHE A 678 -5.45 14.15 -4.40
CA PHE A 678 -5.64 15.45 -3.74
C PHE A 678 -4.52 15.77 -2.75
N SER A 679 -3.29 15.35 -3.10
CA SER A 679 -2.08 15.58 -2.30
C SER A 679 -1.65 17.05 -2.25
#